data_AF-A0A445GMB0-F1
#
_entry.id   AF-A0A445GMB0-F1
#
_cell.length_a   1.000
_cell.length_b   1.000
_cell.length_c   1.000
_cell.angle_alpha   90.00
_cell.angle_beta   90.00
_cell.angle_gamma   90.00
#
_symmetry.space_group_name_H-M   'P 1'
#
loop_
_entity.id
_entity.type
_entity.pdbx_description
1 polymer ?
#
loop_
_entity_poly.entity_id
_entity_poly.type
_entity_poly.pdbx_seq_one_letter_code
_entity_poly.pdbx_strand_id
1 'polypeptide(L)'
;MSQAQTLRIQLTPNSNLIKLGLTELISTPADNFQVPRVSTIRLWNDLCGSVCGSSEFFFIVLMILSVLTPGLSSTIITFNVLQYGAVGNGQTNDSPAFLKAWKAACQSKSHIARLIIPAKRTFLLKPTTFSGPCKSNYTYIQLSGNIVAPKTKSEYSGFHTNTWLGFSFVNGLAISGKGTIDGRGSAWWQQPCVGNPQPGATCRPPTAVTFNRCNRLQLKGYTSINPARSHVTLTSCNKGIISNIRLIAPGTSPNTDGIDISGSTGIQVLNSFIATGDDCIAISAGSSKIKITGITCGPGHGISIGSLGTRGDTDIVEDVHVENCTLTETLTGVRIKTWQGGAGYARRITFENIRFVRANSPIIIDQFYCPHRSDCQNQTRAIKISDVTYKGIVGTSLTDKAINLSCDQNVGCSNIVLDHVYITPAVPGQKSHRMGKKPPHLSDVEAARNPPSPPPTFHVPLPSMWFPWLVPLIFLATIAMFVYTMYENDCPAYLDEEVCLFSQYLGRFSFQPFRENPLLGPAIRTLRLLGALEKDLVVDQNEVWRFFSLKIGLLYVLSGFGGSVLSVLHLKESEANTVSVGASGALFGLLGAMLSELLTNWSIYANKCAALTSLLIIVGLNLAVGFLPHVDNSAHVGGFLAGYFLGFVLLMRPQYGYVNRKYIPPGYDVKRKSKYKWYQYFFLIMSVIILLLGYAYGLAKLYIEKSPENFPFLESYPR
;
A
#
# COMPACT_ATOMS: atom_id res chain seq x y z
N MET A 1 -55.78 -18.26 -18.10
CA MET A 1 -55.15 -19.37 -18.85
C MET A 1 -53.67 -19.10 -18.87
N SER A 2 -52.91 -19.76 -17.99
CA SER A 2 -52.17 -21.02 -18.25
C SER A 2 -50.76 -20.72 -18.76
N GLN A 3 -49.66 -21.37 -18.39
CA GLN A 3 -49.36 -22.51 -17.52
C GLN A 3 -47.80 -22.50 -17.42
N ALA A 4 -47.20 -22.76 -16.24
CA ALA A 4 -46.55 -24.02 -15.84
C ALA A 4 -45.47 -24.54 -16.82
N GLN A 5 -44.27 -24.94 -16.39
CA GLN A 5 -44.10 -26.18 -15.62
C GLN A 5 -42.80 -26.27 -14.79
N THR A 6 -42.99 -27.02 -13.72
CA THR A 6 -42.12 -27.58 -12.67
C THR A 6 -41.07 -28.57 -13.20
N LEU A 7 -39.91 -28.69 -12.56
CA LEU A 7 -39.01 -29.84 -12.71
C LEU A 7 -38.98 -30.68 -11.42
N ARG A 8 -39.42 -31.95 -11.54
CA ARG A 8 -39.36 -33.00 -10.51
C ARG A 8 -37.99 -33.69 -10.54
N ILE A 9 -37.51 -34.08 -9.36
CA ILE A 9 -36.38 -35.01 -9.17
C ILE A 9 -36.95 -36.44 -9.16
N GLN A 10 -36.40 -37.32 -10.00
CA GLN A 10 -36.67 -38.76 -10.01
C GLN A 10 -35.42 -39.52 -9.55
N LEU A 11 -35.62 -40.41 -8.57
CA LEU A 11 -34.70 -41.48 -8.19
C LEU A 11 -34.95 -42.71 -9.06
N THR A 12 -33.89 -43.38 -9.53
CA THR A 12 -33.94 -44.81 -9.87
C THR A 12 -32.58 -45.51 -9.64
N PRO A 13 -32.58 -46.84 -9.40
CA PRO A 13 -31.49 -47.59 -8.78
C PRO A 13 -30.74 -48.52 -9.75
N ASN A 14 -29.57 -49.03 -9.29
CA ASN A 14 -28.93 -50.34 -9.54
C ASN A 14 -27.44 -50.34 -9.92
N SER A 15 -26.69 -51.06 -9.06
CA SER A 15 -25.60 -52.03 -9.32
C SER A 15 -24.31 -51.52 -10.00
N ASN A 16 -23.08 -51.67 -9.49
CA ASN A 16 -22.46 -52.88 -8.92
C ASN A 16 -21.00 -52.61 -8.45
N LEU A 17 -20.60 -53.33 -7.36
CA LEU A 17 -19.25 -53.86 -7.01
C LEU A 17 -18.08 -52.87 -6.74
N ILE A 18 -17.27 -52.96 -5.67
CA ILE A 18 -16.55 -54.13 -5.11
C ILE A 18 -16.31 -54.02 -3.57
N LYS A 19 -16.34 -55.21 -2.95
CA LYS A 19 -16.03 -55.71 -1.58
C LYS A 19 -14.80 -55.16 -0.81
N LEU A 20 -14.93 -55.18 0.53
CA LEU A 20 -14.10 -55.93 1.53
C LEU A 20 -14.74 -55.68 2.93
N GLY A 21 -15.46 -56.63 3.55
CA GLY A 21 -14.97 -57.71 4.44
C GLY A 21 -14.57 -57.14 5.81
N LEU A 22 -15.27 -57.35 6.95
CA LEU A 22 -15.47 -58.62 7.67
C LEU A 22 -16.64 -58.54 8.70
N THR A 23 -17.57 -59.51 8.62
CA THR A 23 -18.21 -60.36 9.66
C THR A 23 -18.72 -59.81 11.02
N GLU A 24 -20.06 -59.83 11.18
CA GLU A 24 -20.93 -60.63 12.09
C GLU A 24 -20.28 -61.38 13.29
N LEU A 25 -20.88 -61.65 14.48
CA LEU A 25 -22.22 -62.11 14.94
C LEU A 25 -22.12 -62.14 16.53
N ILE A 26 -23.14 -61.96 17.39
CA ILE A 26 -24.03 -62.98 18.03
C ILE A 26 -24.94 -62.27 19.09
N SER A 27 -26.14 -62.83 19.24
CA SER A 27 -27.37 -62.52 20.03
C SER A 27 -27.41 -62.84 21.55
N THR A 28 -28.11 -61.96 22.34
CA THR A 28 -29.12 -62.14 23.45
C THR A 28 -28.93 -63.14 24.64
N PRO A 29 -29.72 -63.09 25.75
CA PRO A 29 -29.98 -62.03 26.75
C PRO A 29 -29.91 -62.55 28.24
N ALA A 30 -30.24 -61.67 29.22
CA ALA A 30 -30.77 -61.93 30.60
C ALA A 30 -29.92 -61.53 31.84
N ASP A 31 -30.58 -60.70 32.66
CA ASP A 31 -30.65 -60.56 34.13
C ASP A 31 -29.51 -60.01 35.03
N ASN A 32 -29.85 -58.82 35.57
CA ASN A 32 -29.84 -58.36 36.96
C ASN A 32 -28.55 -58.15 37.79
N PHE A 33 -28.45 -56.87 38.19
CA PHE A 33 -27.97 -56.31 39.46
C PHE A 33 -26.47 -56.11 39.74
N GLN A 34 -26.15 -54.80 39.80
CA GLN A 34 -25.37 -54.07 40.82
C GLN A 34 -23.99 -53.48 40.43
N VAL A 35 -23.86 -52.21 40.86
CA VAL A 35 -22.69 -51.30 40.94
C VAL A 35 -22.34 -50.50 39.68
N PRO A 36 -22.64 -49.18 39.59
CA PRO A 36 -21.97 -48.36 38.59
C PRO A 36 -20.54 -48.10 39.05
N ARG A 37 -19.59 -48.88 38.51
CA ARG A 37 -18.22 -48.41 38.33
C ARG A 37 -18.29 -47.10 37.55
N VAL A 38 -17.84 -46.01 38.15
CA VAL A 38 -17.63 -44.74 37.47
C VAL A 38 -16.56 -44.96 36.41
N SER A 39 -16.99 -45.27 35.18
CA SER A 39 -16.10 -45.24 34.03
C SER A 39 -15.89 -43.79 33.65
N THR A 40 -14.64 -43.45 33.36
CA THR A 40 -14.12 -42.16 32.91
C THR A 40 -14.84 -41.56 31.69
N ILE A 41 -15.78 -42.30 31.09
CA ILE A 41 -16.60 -41.92 29.94
C ILE A 41 -17.84 -41.11 30.36
N ARG A 42 -18.41 -41.30 31.57
CA ARG A 42 -19.49 -40.41 32.05
C ARG A 42 -18.98 -39.03 32.45
N LEU A 43 -17.78 -38.94 33.02
CA LEU A 43 -17.15 -37.64 33.28
C LEU A 43 -16.85 -36.87 31.97
N TRP A 44 -16.57 -37.58 30.88
CA TRP A 44 -16.39 -36.97 29.56
C TRP A 44 -17.72 -36.57 28.92
N ASN A 45 -18.78 -37.38 29.02
CA ASN A 45 -20.10 -37.02 28.51
C ASN A 45 -20.77 -35.89 29.31
N ASP A 46 -20.51 -35.76 30.62
CA ASP A 46 -21.02 -34.63 31.43
C ASP A 46 -20.19 -33.35 31.20
N LEU A 47 -18.88 -33.46 30.90
CA LEU A 47 -18.08 -32.32 30.40
C LEU A 47 -18.51 -31.87 29.00
N CYS A 48 -18.86 -32.81 28.12
CA CYS A 48 -19.25 -32.50 26.74
C CYS A 48 -20.70 -31.99 26.66
N GLY A 49 -21.61 -32.53 27.48
CA GLY A 49 -23.03 -32.14 27.49
C GLY A 49 -23.31 -30.75 28.02
N SER A 50 -22.43 -30.21 28.88
CA SER A 50 -22.55 -28.85 29.44
C SER A 50 -21.80 -27.76 28.66
N VAL A 51 -20.90 -28.14 27.74
CA VAL A 51 -20.07 -27.20 26.96
C VAL A 51 -20.48 -27.16 25.48
N CYS A 52 -21.09 -28.21 24.92
CA CYS A 52 -21.49 -28.24 23.50
C CYS A 52 -22.88 -27.62 23.21
N GLY A 53 -23.62 -27.17 24.21
CA GLY A 53 -24.99 -26.64 24.04
C GLY A 53 -25.12 -25.12 24.13
N SER A 54 -24.07 -24.39 24.50
CA SER A 54 -24.14 -22.93 24.63
C SER A 54 -23.85 -22.24 23.30
N SER A 55 -24.55 -21.15 23.02
CA SER A 55 -24.28 -20.21 21.92
C SER A 55 -22.79 -19.80 21.87
N GLU A 56 -22.08 -19.83 23.00
CA GLU A 56 -20.65 -19.59 23.10
C GLU A 56 -19.77 -20.58 22.32
N PHE A 57 -20.13 -21.88 22.28
CA PHE A 57 -19.36 -22.89 21.54
C PHE A 57 -19.47 -22.67 20.02
N PHE A 58 -20.66 -22.27 19.55
CA PHE A 58 -20.89 -21.91 18.15
C PHE A 58 -20.08 -20.67 17.74
N PHE A 59 -19.98 -19.65 18.61
CA PHE A 59 -19.13 -18.48 18.40
C PHE A 59 -17.64 -18.81 18.40
N ILE A 60 -17.19 -19.70 19.27
CA ILE A 60 -15.79 -20.15 19.32
C ILE A 60 -15.44 -20.93 18.03
N VAL A 61 -16.33 -21.82 17.58
CA VAL A 61 -16.14 -22.59 16.34
C VAL A 61 -16.20 -21.69 15.10
N LEU A 62 -17.09 -20.70 15.03
CA LEU A 62 -17.14 -19.70 13.96
C LEU A 62 -15.90 -18.79 13.95
N MET A 63 -15.40 -18.37 15.11
CA MET A 63 -14.12 -17.65 15.20
C MET A 63 -12.96 -18.52 14.70
N ILE A 64 -12.88 -19.78 15.14
CA ILE A 64 -11.84 -20.71 14.70
C ILE A 64 -11.93 -20.99 13.19
N LEU A 65 -13.12 -21.17 12.64
CA LEU A 65 -13.35 -21.35 11.19
C LEU A 65 -13.02 -20.09 10.37
N SER A 66 -13.27 -18.90 10.91
CA SER A 66 -12.88 -17.63 10.26
C SER A 66 -11.36 -17.41 10.24
N VAL A 67 -10.63 -18.01 11.19
CA VAL A 67 -9.16 -18.00 11.25
C VAL A 67 -8.54 -19.07 10.33
N LEU A 68 -9.27 -20.16 10.06
CA LEU A 68 -8.78 -21.31 9.27
C LEU A 68 -9.05 -21.21 7.76
N THR A 69 -9.81 -20.22 7.28
CA THR A 69 -9.81 -19.92 5.84
C THR A 69 -8.51 -19.18 5.49
N PRO A 70 -7.61 -19.74 4.65
CA PRO A 70 -6.53 -18.95 4.10
C PRO A 70 -7.16 -17.97 3.11
N GLY A 71 -7.65 -16.84 3.61
CA GLY A 71 -7.77 -15.66 2.78
C GLY A 71 -6.40 -15.44 2.17
N LEU A 72 -6.32 -15.46 0.83
CA LEU A 72 -5.12 -15.12 0.07
C LEU A 72 -4.71 -13.70 0.43
N SER A 73 -3.99 -13.58 1.55
CA SER A 73 -3.34 -12.36 1.96
C SER A 73 -2.33 -12.07 0.86
N SER A 74 -2.56 -10.99 0.14
CA SER A 74 -1.56 -10.35 -0.71
C SER A 74 -0.39 -9.98 0.18
N THR A 75 0.49 -10.94 0.42
CA THR A 75 1.65 -10.78 1.29
C THR A 75 2.60 -9.82 0.60
N ILE A 76 2.76 -8.63 1.16
CA ILE A 76 3.85 -7.72 0.80
C ILE A 76 5.02 -8.09 1.71
N ILE A 77 6.11 -8.57 1.12
CA ILE A 77 7.34 -8.85 1.89
C ILE A 77 8.33 -7.71 1.66
N THR A 78 8.89 -7.21 2.74
CA THR A 78 9.78 -6.04 2.73
C THR A 78 11.23 -6.47 2.97
N PHE A 79 12.15 -5.88 2.21
CA PHE A 79 13.58 -6.15 2.19
C PHE A 79 14.32 -4.83 2.36
N ASN A 80 14.79 -4.50 3.57
CA ASN A 80 15.52 -3.25 3.81
C ASN A 80 17.01 -3.46 3.56
N VAL A 81 17.64 -2.67 2.67
CA VAL A 81 19.07 -2.83 2.32
C VAL A 81 20.00 -2.81 3.54
N LEU A 82 19.63 -2.14 4.64
CA LEU A 82 20.40 -2.13 5.89
C LEU A 82 20.47 -3.51 6.55
N GLN A 83 19.39 -4.30 6.49
CA GLN A 83 19.36 -5.68 7.02
C GLN A 83 20.25 -6.64 6.23
N TYR A 84 20.68 -6.22 5.03
CA TYR A 84 21.58 -6.97 4.17
C TYR A 84 23.03 -6.48 4.24
N GLY A 85 23.34 -5.57 5.18
CA GLY A 85 24.70 -5.11 5.45
C GLY A 85 25.08 -3.77 4.79
N ALA A 86 24.12 -3.02 4.25
CA ALA A 86 24.40 -1.68 3.72
C ALA A 86 24.66 -0.70 4.87
N VAL A 87 25.66 0.16 4.72
CA VAL A 87 26.06 1.16 5.72
C VAL A 87 25.37 2.50 5.49
N GLY A 88 25.26 2.95 4.24
CA GLY A 88 24.53 4.16 3.89
C GLY A 88 25.19 5.47 4.34
N ASN A 89 26.53 5.52 4.34
CA ASN A 89 27.36 6.69 4.66
C ASN A 89 27.91 7.46 3.43
N GLY A 90 27.61 6.99 2.22
CA GLY A 90 28.03 7.58 0.93
C GLY A 90 29.50 7.36 0.57
N GLN A 91 30.19 6.48 1.31
CA GLN A 91 31.62 6.19 1.17
C GLN A 91 31.90 4.69 1.07
N THR A 92 31.25 3.89 1.91
CA THR A 92 31.37 2.42 1.89
C THR A 92 30.68 1.86 0.65
N ASN A 93 31.32 0.90 -0.02
CA ASN A 93 30.73 0.21 -1.16
C ASN A 93 29.57 -0.68 -0.72
N ASP A 94 28.34 -0.19 -0.88
CA ASP A 94 27.10 -0.85 -0.47
C ASP A 94 26.56 -1.81 -1.55
N SER A 95 27.21 -1.91 -2.71
CA SER A 95 26.79 -2.77 -3.84
C SER A 95 26.55 -4.24 -3.45
N PRO A 96 27.44 -4.89 -2.67
CA PRO A 96 27.22 -6.28 -2.26
C PRO A 96 25.95 -6.46 -1.43
N ALA A 97 25.65 -5.52 -0.52
CA ALA A 97 24.46 -5.54 0.31
C ALA A 97 23.18 -5.35 -0.53
N PHE A 98 23.21 -4.42 -1.49
CA PHE A 98 22.12 -4.20 -2.44
C PHE A 98 21.85 -5.44 -3.30
N LEU A 99 22.89 -6.11 -3.81
CA LEU A 99 22.74 -7.35 -4.57
C LEU A 99 22.15 -8.48 -3.72
N LYS A 100 22.56 -8.59 -2.45
CA LYS A 100 22.03 -9.59 -1.51
C LYS A 100 20.55 -9.32 -1.22
N ALA A 101 20.18 -8.07 -0.95
CA ALA A 101 18.80 -7.64 -0.73
C ALA A 101 17.93 -7.86 -1.98
N TRP A 102 18.43 -7.48 -3.15
CA TRP A 102 17.76 -7.71 -4.44
C TRP A 102 17.52 -9.19 -4.70
N LYS A 103 18.53 -10.04 -4.49
CA LYS A 103 18.39 -11.49 -4.68
C LYS A 103 17.27 -12.05 -3.80
N ALA A 104 17.21 -11.64 -2.53
CA ALA A 104 16.15 -12.06 -1.62
C ALA A 104 14.76 -11.55 -2.07
N ALA A 105 14.66 -10.28 -2.47
CA ALA A 105 13.43 -9.70 -2.98
C ALA A 105 12.94 -10.40 -4.25
N CYS A 106 13.83 -10.59 -5.22
CA CYS A 106 13.53 -11.18 -6.52
C CYS A 106 13.17 -12.68 -6.43
N GLN A 107 13.68 -13.40 -5.41
CA GLN A 107 13.33 -14.79 -5.13
C GLN A 107 12.05 -14.96 -4.29
N SER A 108 11.48 -13.86 -3.78
CA SER A 108 10.25 -13.89 -3.00
C SER A 108 9.07 -14.39 -3.83
N LYS A 109 8.25 -15.28 -3.24
CA LYS A 109 6.98 -15.74 -3.83
C LYS A 109 5.78 -14.84 -3.48
N SER A 110 6.05 -13.70 -2.84
CA SER A 110 5.04 -12.69 -2.51
C SER A 110 4.39 -12.12 -3.77
N HIS A 111 3.18 -11.59 -3.63
CA HIS A 111 2.57 -10.82 -4.72
C HIS A 111 3.40 -9.57 -5.04
N ILE A 112 3.89 -8.90 -3.98
CA ILE A 112 4.75 -7.71 -4.06
C ILE A 112 5.98 -7.91 -3.18
N ALA A 113 7.16 -7.89 -3.79
CA ALA A 113 8.43 -7.83 -3.09
C ALA A 113 8.92 -6.38 -3.02
N ARG A 114 8.96 -5.79 -1.82
CA ARG A 114 9.35 -4.40 -1.61
C ARG A 114 10.79 -4.28 -1.13
N LEU A 115 11.69 -3.72 -1.94
CA LEU A 115 13.05 -3.35 -1.55
C LEU A 115 13.07 -1.91 -1.02
N ILE A 116 13.50 -1.70 0.22
CA ILE A 116 13.56 -0.36 0.84
C ILE A 116 14.98 0.19 0.79
N ILE A 117 15.10 1.40 0.25
CA ILE A 117 16.29 2.25 0.32
C ILE A 117 15.91 3.43 1.24
N PRO A 118 16.29 3.41 2.53
CA PRO A 118 15.72 4.28 3.55
C PRO A 118 16.18 5.74 3.43
N ALA A 119 15.31 6.65 3.86
CA ALA A 119 15.61 8.10 3.89
C ALA A 119 16.78 8.44 4.84
N LYS A 120 17.34 9.65 4.69
CA LYS A 120 18.46 10.17 5.50
C LYS A 120 19.77 9.36 5.39
N ARG A 121 19.85 8.41 4.47
CA ARG A 121 21.05 7.61 4.17
C ARG A 121 21.50 7.88 2.73
N THR A 122 22.80 7.72 2.50
CA THR A 122 23.40 7.84 1.18
C THR A 122 24.21 6.57 0.90
N PHE A 123 23.89 5.84 -0.17
CA PHE A 123 24.52 4.55 -0.47
C PHE A 123 25.47 4.71 -1.65
N LEU A 124 26.75 4.37 -1.48
CA LEU A 124 27.70 4.35 -2.60
C LEU A 124 27.60 3.01 -3.30
N LEU A 125 27.21 3.03 -4.57
CA LEU A 125 27.14 1.82 -5.39
C LEU A 125 28.16 1.91 -6.53
N LYS A 126 28.95 0.87 -6.71
CA LYS A 126 29.74 0.60 -7.91
C LYS A 126 28.83 0.09 -9.03
N PRO A 127 29.31 -0.03 -10.28
CA PRO A 127 28.52 -0.62 -11.37
C PRO A 127 27.87 -1.94 -10.94
N THR A 128 26.54 -1.98 -10.98
CA THR A 128 25.74 -3.06 -10.41
C THR A 128 24.57 -3.37 -11.32
N THR A 129 24.37 -4.67 -11.61
CA THR A 129 23.22 -5.14 -12.39
C THR A 129 22.30 -6.00 -11.53
N PHE A 130 21.03 -5.60 -11.48
CA PHE A 130 19.93 -6.26 -10.81
C PHE A 130 19.14 -7.09 -11.84
N SER A 131 19.42 -8.38 -11.89
CA SER A 131 18.83 -9.29 -12.88
C SER A 131 17.60 -10.02 -12.34
N GLY A 132 16.61 -10.22 -13.21
CA GLY A 132 15.51 -11.16 -13.05
C GLY A 132 15.76 -12.48 -13.80
N PRO A 133 14.71 -13.27 -14.08
CA PRO A 133 13.31 -13.00 -13.75
C PRO A 133 13.03 -13.11 -12.25
N CYS A 134 12.20 -12.21 -11.73
CA CYS A 134 11.74 -12.28 -10.34
C CYS A 134 10.48 -13.16 -10.24
N LYS A 135 10.33 -13.84 -9.10
CA LYS A 135 9.21 -14.74 -8.82
C LYS A 135 7.93 -14.00 -8.40
N SER A 136 8.07 -12.80 -7.84
CA SER A 136 6.94 -11.93 -7.50
C SER A 136 6.31 -11.33 -8.77
N ASN A 137 5.01 -11.04 -8.71
CA ASN A 137 4.32 -10.36 -9.82
C ASN A 137 4.83 -8.93 -10.00
N TYR A 138 5.15 -8.28 -8.88
CA TYR A 138 5.72 -6.94 -8.84
C TYR A 138 6.92 -6.90 -7.90
N THR A 139 7.96 -6.19 -8.32
CA THR A 139 9.11 -5.84 -7.48
C THR A 139 9.12 -4.33 -7.32
N TYR A 140 8.93 -3.86 -6.09
CA TYR A 140 8.80 -2.43 -5.79
C TYR A 140 10.04 -1.94 -5.04
N ILE A 141 10.79 -1.02 -5.64
CA ILE A 141 11.91 -0.34 -5.01
C ILE A 141 11.41 0.99 -4.44
N GLN A 142 11.41 1.10 -3.10
CA GLN A 142 11.12 2.32 -2.38
C GLN A 142 12.41 3.15 -2.24
N LEU A 143 12.64 4.08 -3.16
CA LEU A 143 13.80 4.96 -3.19
C LEU A 143 13.57 6.21 -2.33
N SER A 144 13.82 6.10 -1.02
CA SER A 144 13.64 7.21 -0.06
C SER A 144 14.96 7.91 0.29
N GLY A 145 16.10 7.21 0.22
CA GLY A 145 17.44 7.74 0.43
C GLY A 145 18.16 8.12 -0.85
N ASN A 146 19.46 8.41 -0.74
CA ASN A 146 20.30 8.78 -1.87
C ASN A 146 21.17 7.60 -2.32
N ILE A 147 21.42 7.50 -3.62
CA ILE A 147 22.43 6.62 -4.21
C ILE A 147 23.46 7.49 -4.92
N VAL A 148 24.74 7.27 -4.63
CA VAL A 148 25.84 8.04 -5.25
C VAL A 148 26.79 7.11 -5.99
N ALA A 149 27.26 7.58 -7.14
CA ALA A 149 28.29 6.90 -7.91
C ALA A 149 29.66 6.95 -7.21
N PRO A 150 30.60 6.07 -7.61
CA PRO A 150 31.99 6.16 -7.19
C PRO A 150 32.60 7.52 -7.54
N LYS A 151 33.52 8.02 -6.71
CA LYS A 151 34.15 9.34 -6.92
C LYS A 151 35.16 9.32 -8.07
N THR A 152 35.84 8.18 -8.26
CA THR A 152 36.91 8.06 -9.24
C THR A 152 36.53 7.10 -10.35
N LYS A 153 36.93 7.42 -11.59
CA LYS A 153 36.65 6.59 -12.77
C LYS A 153 37.31 5.20 -12.69
N SER A 154 38.42 5.06 -11.97
CA SER A 154 39.09 3.76 -11.78
C SER A 154 38.24 2.73 -11.05
N GLU A 155 37.24 3.15 -10.27
CA GLU A 155 36.30 2.23 -9.62
C GLU A 155 35.29 1.59 -10.59
N TYR A 156 35.26 2.04 -11.85
CA TYR A 156 34.52 1.42 -12.95
C TYR A 156 35.39 0.42 -13.74
N SER A 157 36.69 0.33 -13.49
CA SER A 157 37.59 -0.62 -14.16
C SER A 157 37.16 -2.06 -13.87
N GLY A 158 37.09 -2.89 -14.91
CA GLY A 158 36.66 -4.29 -14.81
C GLY A 158 35.15 -4.51 -14.87
N PHE A 159 34.34 -3.47 -15.06
CA PHE A 159 32.88 -3.56 -15.24
C PHE A 159 32.44 -3.21 -16.67
N HIS A 160 31.19 -3.51 -17.01
CA HIS A 160 30.56 -2.97 -18.22
C HIS A 160 30.41 -1.45 -18.08
N THR A 161 31.37 -0.70 -18.61
CA THR A 161 31.50 0.77 -18.44
C THR A 161 30.35 1.58 -19.05
N ASN A 162 29.44 0.96 -19.79
CA ASN A 162 28.30 1.63 -20.43
C ASN A 162 27.07 1.77 -19.51
N THR A 163 27.06 1.14 -18.33
CA THR A 163 25.94 1.18 -17.37
C THR A 163 26.46 1.22 -15.95
N TRP A 164 25.94 2.16 -15.15
CA TRP A 164 26.17 2.20 -13.71
C TRP A 164 25.16 1.31 -12.97
N LEU A 165 23.87 1.65 -12.99
CA LEU A 165 22.82 0.84 -12.37
C LEU A 165 21.98 0.16 -13.46
N GLY A 166 22.11 -1.15 -13.61
CA GLY A 166 21.38 -1.93 -14.61
C GLY A 166 20.24 -2.73 -14.00
N PHE A 167 19.09 -2.78 -14.67
CA PHE A 167 18.00 -3.71 -14.40
C PHE A 167 17.73 -4.53 -15.65
N SER A 168 17.81 -5.86 -15.56
CA SER A 168 17.69 -6.73 -16.72
C SER A 168 16.66 -7.84 -16.50
N PHE A 169 15.77 -8.03 -17.47
CA PHE A 169 14.78 -9.12 -17.48
C PHE A 169 13.83 -9.10 -16.27
N VAL A 170 13.41 -7.92 -15.81
CA VAL A 170 12.48 -7.76 -14.68
C VAL A 170 11.11 -7.33 -15.18
N ASN A 171 10.10 -8.17 -14.98
CA ASN A 171 8.71 -7.83 -15.29
C ASN A 171 8.02 -7.24 -14.05
N GLY A 172 7.26 -6.15 -14.21
CA GLY A 172 6.54 -5.52 -13.09
C GLY A 172 7.44 -4.78 -12.10
N LEU A 173 8.60 -4.29 -12.55
CA LEU A 173 9.48 -3.44 -11.73
C LEU A 173 8.85 -2.06 -11.53
N ALA A 174 8.78 -1.61 -10.28
CA ALA A 174 8.37 -0.27 -9.93
C ALA A 174 9.44 0.39 -9.06
N ILE A 175 9.89 1.60 -9.40
CA ILE A 175 10.83 2.40 -8.60
C ILE A 175 10.14 3.72 -8.28
N SER A 176 9.95 3.98 -6.99
CA SER A 176 9.24 5.17 -6.54
C SER A 176 9.76 5.70 -5.21
N GLY A 177 9.77 7.03 -5.08
CA GLY A 177 10.11 7.72 -3.85
C GLY A 177 10.73 9.09 -4.14
N LYS A 178 11.14 9.80 -3.08
CA LYS A 178 11.72 11.16 -3.17
C LYS A 178 13.25 11.18 -3.10
N GLY A 179 13.89 10.00 -3.15
CA GLY A 179 15.33 9.86 -3.11
C GLY A 179 16.04 10.41 -4.36
N THR A 180 17.36 10.52 -4.26
CA THR A 180 18.22 11.04 -5.34
C THR A 180 19.22 10.00 -5.85
N ILE A 181 19.37 9.89 -7.17
CA ILE A 181 20.45 9.14 -7.83
C ILE A 181 21.47 10.13 -8.40
N ASP A 182 22.63 10.27 -7.77
CA ASP A 182 23.71 11.17 -8.18
C ASP A 182 24.83 10.40 -8.89
N GLY A 183 24.97 10.64 -10.19
CA GLY A 183 25.94 9.96 -11.05
C GLY A 183 27.37 10.49 -10.96
N ARG A 184 27.61 11.63 -10.27
CA ARG A 184 28.93 12.29 -10.15
C ARG A 184 29.68 12.40 -11.49
N GLY A 185 28.96 12.79 -12.53
CA GLY A 185 29.37 12.74 -13.94
C GLY A 185 30.49 13.68 -14.37
N SER A 186 30.85 14.70 -13.58
CA SER A 186 31.75 15.78 -14.01
C SER A 186 33.11 15.31 -14.53
N ALA A 187 33.69 14.27 -13.92
CA ALA A 187 34.96 13.69 -14.36
C ALA A 187 34.86 12.99 -15.74
N TRP A 188 33.67 12.60 -16.17
CA TRP A 188 33.42 11.95 -17.46
C TRP A 188 33.21 12.96 -18.58
N TRP A 189 32.65 14.13 -18.26
CA TRP A 189 32.40 15.20 -19.23
C TRP A 189 33.69 15.79 -19.80
N GLN A 190 34.74 15.87 -18.98
CA GLN A 190 36.06 16.36 -19.42
C GLN A 190 36.83 15.29 -20.20
N GLN A 191 36.71 14.03 -19.78
CA GLN A 191 37.42 12.91 -20.37
C GLN A 191 36.55 11.65 -20.26
N PRO A 192 35.93 11.18 -21.36
CA PRO A 192 34.94 10.10 -21.32
C PRO A 192 35.53 8.71 -21.09
N CYS A 193 36.83 8.55 -21.28
CA CYS A 193 37.53 7.29 -21.07
C CYS A 193 37.96 7.08 -19.62
N VAL A 194 38.04 5.81 -19.22
CA VAL A 194 38.76 5.40 -18.00
C VAL A 194 40.26 5.34 -18.32
N GLY A 195 41.10 5.86 -17.42
CA GLY A 195 42.55 5.89 -17.61
C GLY A 195 43.00 6.89 -18.67
N ASN A 196 44.17 6.64 -19.26
CA ASN A 196 44.78 7.49 -20.30
C ASN A 196 44.61 6.81 -21.67
N PRO A 197 43.55 7.15 -22.44
CA PRO A 197 43.35 6.58 -23.76
C PRO A 197 44.40 7.06 -24.75
N GLN A 198 44.64 6.26 -25.79
CA GLN A 198 45.40 6.70 -26.96
C GLN A 198 44.68 7.85 -27.68
N PRO A 199 45.41 8.77 -28.36
CA PRO A 199 44.80 9.82 -29.17
C PRO A 199 43.80 9.23 -30.17
N GLY A 200 42.59 9.79 -30.22
CA GLY A 200 41.51 9.33 -31.11
C GLY A 200 40.63 8.19 -30.59
N ALA A 201 40.88 7.66 -29.39
CA ALA A 201 39.99 6.66 -28.80
C ALA A 201 38.61 7.25 -28.47
N THR A 202 37.55 6.55 -28.87
CA THR A 202 36.17 6.88 -28.53
C THR A 202 35.70 6.00 -27.37
N CYS A 203 35.30 6.62 -26.27
CA CYS A 203 34.75 5.92 -25.11
C CYS A 203 33.33 6.38 -24.84
N ARG A 204 32.51 5.44 -24.36
CA ARG A 204 31.13 5.72 -23.95
C ARG A 204 31.05 5.69 -22.42
N PRO A 205 30.79 6.83 -21.76
CA PRO A 205 30.60 6.85 -20.31
C PRO A 205 29.34 6.08 -19.88
N PRO A 206 29.25 5.68 -18.60
CA PRO A 206 28.12 4.91 -18.10
C PRO A 206 26.84 5.73 -18.07
N THR A 207 25.75 5.10 -18.51
CA THR A 207 24.38 5.56 -18.22
C THR A 207 24.12 5.41 -16.73
N ALA A 208 23.45 6.38 -16.10
CA ALA A 208 23.16 6.30 -14.68
C ALA A 208 22.23 5.12 -14.36
N VAL A 209 21.10 4.99 -15.05
CA VAL A 209 20.17 3.87 -14.89
C VAL A 209 19.76 3.27 -16.25
N THR A 210 19.97 1.98 -16.42
CA THR A 210 19.61 1.24 -17.65
C THR A 210 18.57 0.16 -17.33
N PHE A 211 17.48 0.14 -18.09
CA PHE A 211 16.47 -0.91 -18.07
C PHE A 211 16.54 -1.71 -19.37
N ASN A 212 16.87 -2.99 -19.29
CA ASN A 212 16.98 -3.88 -20.42
C ASN A 212 15.92 -4.99 -20.31
N ARG A 213 15.04 -5.10 -21.30
CA ARG A 213 13.97 -6.12 -21.36
C ARG A 213 13.12 -6.16 -20.09
N CYS A 214 12.79 -4.98 -19.55
CA CYS A 214 11.93 -4.82 -18.38
C CYS A 214 10.51 -4.42 -18.82
N ASN A 215 9.55 -5.34 -18.68
CA ASN A 215 8.17 -5.07 -19.10
C ASN A 215 7.31 -4.59 -17.93
N ARG A 216 6.31 -3.76 -18.20
CA ARG A 216 5.42 -3.15 -17.19
C ARG A 216 6.21 -2.34 -16.15
N LEU A 217 7.27 -1.66 -16.60
CA LEU A 217 8.12 -0.79 -15.77
C LEU A 217 7.34 0.43 -15.28
N GLN A 218 7.51 0.82 -14.02
CA GLN A 218 6.95 2.04 -13.46
C GLN A 218 8.03 2.85 -12.74
N LEU A 219 8.30 4.07 -13.20
CA LEU A 219 9.25 5.00 -12.57
C LEU A 219 8.48 6.22 -12.08
N LYS A 220 8.65 6.59 -10.81
CA LYS A 220 7.89 7.71 -10.23
C LYS A 220 8.67 8.53 -9.20
N GLY A 221 8.59 9.85 -9.30
CA GLY A 221 8.83 10.78 -8.19
C GLY A 221 10.29 11.06 -7.81
N TYR A 222 11.25 10.22 -8.22
CA TYR A 222 12.64 10.37 -7.79
C TYR A 222 13.39 11.43 -8.61
N THR A 223 14.51 11.89 -8.06
CA THR A 223 15.42 12.81 -8.74
C THR A 223 16.68 12.08 -9.18
N SER A 224 17.17 12.36 -10.38
CA SER A 224 18.50 11.94 -10.82
C SER A 224 19.31 13.16 -11.22
N ILE A 225 20.56 13.23 -10.77
CA ILE A 225 21.46 14.36 -11.03
C ILE A 225 22.82 13.90 -11.55
N ASN A 226 23.47 14.76 -12.33
CA ASN A 226 24.87 14.64 -12.76
C ASN A 226 25.26 13.24 -13.29
N PRO A 227 24.57 12.69 -14.30
CA PRO A 227 24.96 11.42 -14.91
C PRO A 227 26.28 11.58 -15.69
N ALA A 228 27.02 10.49 -15.85
CA ALA A 228 28.24 10.47 -16.69
C ALA A 228 27.92 10.55 -18.19
N ARG A 229 26.78 9.98 -18.59
CA ARG A 229 26.15 10.07 -19.93
C ARG A 229 24.65 10.29 -19.71
N SER A 230 23.75 9.44 -20.20
CA SER A 230 22.31 9.61 -19.99
C SER A 230 21.85 9.30 -18.56
N HIS A 231 20.75 9.92 -18.13
CA HIS A 231 20.09 9.62 -16.85
C HIS A 231 19.39 8.24 -16.89
N VAL A 232 18.51 8.03 -17.86
CA VAL A 232 17.72 6.81 -18.01
C VAL A 232 17.82 6.27 -19.42
N THR A 233 18.10 4.97 -19.58
CA THR A 233 17.99 4.28 -20.87
C THR A 233 17.04 3.09 -20.75
N LEU A 234 16.11 2.96 -21.69
CA LEU A 234 15.21 1.83 -21.85
C LEU A 234 15.53 1.11 -23.15
N THR A 235 15.89 -0.17 -23.05
CA THR A 235 16.19 -1.03 -24.19
C THR A 235 15.24 -2.23 -24.18
N SER A 236 14.53 -2.44 -25.29
CA SER A 236 13.63 -3.60 -25.47
C SER A 236 12.57 -3.76 -24.37
N CYS A 237 12.04 -2.65 -23.85
CA CYS A 237 11.02 -2.63 -22.80
C CYS A 237 9.61 -2.52 -23.40
N ASN A 238 8.61 -3.05 -22.70
CA ASN A 238 7.20 -3.01 -23.15
C ASN A 238 6.27 -2.50 -22.04
N LYS A 239 5.32 -1.63 -22.38
CA LYS A 239 4.28 -1.09 -21.47
C LYS A 239 4.86 -0.37 -20.24
N GLY A 240 5.83 0.52 -20.44
CA GLY A 240 6.48 1.28 -19.37
C GLY A 240 5.81 2.63 -19.09
N ILE A 241 5.81 3.08 -17.84
CA ILE A 241 5.32 4.40 -17.42
C ILE A 241 6.39 5.10 -16.59
N ILE A 242 6.76 6.31 -16.99
CA ILE A 242 7.72 7.18 -16.32
C ILE A 242 6.99 8.48 -15.99
N SER A 243 6.94 8.86 -14.71
CA SER A 243 6.12 10.00 -14.28
C SER A 243 6.70 10.79 -13.12
N ASN A 244 6.49 12.11 -13.11
CA ASN A 244 6.86 12.99 -11.99
C ASN A 244 8.34 12.86 -11.55
N ILE A 245 9.25 12.54 -12.46
CA ILE A 245 10.68 12.49 -12.16
C ILE A 245 11.36 13.82 -12.48
N ARG A 246 12.52 14.05 -11.86
CA ARG A 246 13.38 15.21 -12.12
C ARG A 246 14.75 14.76 -12.57
N LEU A 247 15.16 15.12 -13.77
CA LEU A 247 16.44 14.76 -14.37
C LEU A 247 17.25 16.04 -14.58
N ILE A 248 18.39 16.18 -13.91
CA ILE A 248 19.15 17.44 -13.86
C ILE A 248 20.63 17.22 -14.12
N ALA A 249 21.17 17.87 -15.15
CA ALA A 249 22.58 17.99 -15.44
C ALA A 249 22.87 19.40 -15.98
N PRO A 250 24.12 19.91 -15.89
CA PRO A 250 24.48 21.20 -16.48
C PRO A 250 24.21 21.23 -18.00
N GLY A 251 23.72 22.35 -18.54
CA GLY A 251 23.46 22.49 -19.98
C GLY A 251 24.70 22.35 -20.88
N THR A 252 25.90 22.42 -20.30
CA THR A 252 27.18 22.22 -21.00
C THR A 252 27.73 20.80 -20.88
N SER A 253 27.01 19.90 -20.18
CA SER A 253 27.47 18.52 -20.00
C SER A 253 27.20 17.67 -21.25
N PRO A 254 28.21 17.03 -21.86
CA PRO A 254 28.04 16.31 -23.11
C PRO A 254 27.25 15.00 -22.91
N ASN A 255 26.32 14.72 -23.83
CA ASN A 255 25.59 13.45 -23.90
C ASN A 255 24.85 13.07 -22.61
N THR A 256 24.37 14.07 -21.87
CA THR A 256 23.61 13.87 -20.64
C THR A 256 22.11 13.73 -20.88
N ASP A 257 21.74 12.92 -21.88
CA ASP A 257 20.36 12.73 -22.30
C ASP A 257 19.45 12.37 -21.11
N GLY A 258 18.23 12.89 -21.08
CA GLY A 258 17.29 12.60 -20.01
C GLY A 258 16.79 11.16 -20.07
N ILE A 259 16.04 10.83 -21.12
CA ILE A 259 15.47 9.49 -21.31
C ILE A 259 15.75 9.00 -22.73
N ASP A 260 16.56 7.96 -22.85
CA ASP A 260 16.82 7.24 -24.10
C ASP A 260 15.85 6.06 -24.21
N ILE A 261 15.06 5.99 -25.27
CA ILE A 261 14.11 4.90 -25.55
C ILE A 261 14.54 4.19 -26.82
N SER A 262 14.88 2.90 -26.73
CA SER A 262 15.35 2.10 -27.87
C SER A 262 14.68 0.73 -27.90
N GLY A 263 14.27 0.28 -29.09
CA GLY A 263 13.65 -1.03 -29.30
C GLY A 263 12.39 -1.28 -28.44
N SER A 264 11.73 -0.23 -27.96
CA SER A 264 10.72 -0.32 -26.88
C SER A 264 9.33 0.06 -27.38
N THR A 265 8.29 -0.57 -26.82
CA THR A 265 6.90 -0.37 -27.26
C THR A 265 5.96 0.00 -26.12
N GLY A 266 5.03 0.91 -26.37
CA GLY A 266 4.00 1.28 -25.38
C GLY A 266 4.58 2.02 -24.18
N ILE A 267 5.54 2.92 -24.40
CA ILE A 267 6.19 3.68 -23.33
C ILE A 267 5.48 5.02 -23.16
N GLN A 268 5.21 5.39 -21.91
CA GLN A 268 4.60 6.66 -21.54
C GLN A 268 5.54 7.47 -20.65
N VAL A 269 5.82 8.73 -21.01
CA VAL A 269 6.58 9.68 -20.20
C VAL A 269 5.69 10.87 -19.86
N LEU A 270 5.44 11.09 -18.57
CA LEU A 270 4.39 11.97 -18.08
C LEU A 270 4.94 13.00 -17.09
N ASN A 271 4.50 14.26 -17.17
CA ASN A 271 4.57 15.25 -16.08
C ASN A 271 5.94 15.34 -15.38
N SER A 272 7.03 15.40 -16.16
CA SER A 272 8.40 15.32 -15.65
C SER A 272 9.21 16.56 -16.02
N PHE A 273 10.23 16.85 -15.21
CA PHE A 273 11.15 17.97 -15.43
C PHE A 273 12.51 17.43 -15.85
N ILE A 274 13.02 17.91 -16.99
CA ILE A 274 14.28 17.45 -17.58
C ILE A 274 15.11 18.67 -17.97
N ALA A 275 16.28 18.81 -17.37
CA ALA A 275 17.25 19.85 -17.67
C ALA A 275 18.62 19.18 -17.85
N THR A 276 19.13 19.19 -19.06
CA THR A 276 20.30 18.37 -19.46
C THR A 276 21.18 19.15 -20.44
N GLY A 277 22.33 18.59 -20.80
CA GLY A 277 23.19 19.15 -21.85
C GLY A 277 22.96 18.54 -23.23
N ASP A 278 22.09 17.53 -23.34
CA ASP A 278 21.73 16.87 -24.61
C ASP A 278 20.20 16.65 -24.70
N ASP A 279 19.72 15.68 -25.48
CA ASP A 279 18.29 15.40 -25.69
C ASP A 279 17.55 15.19 -24.36
N CYS A 280 16.44 15.88 -24.12
CA CYS A 280 15.60 15.62 -22.95
C CYS A 280 14.98 14.22 -23.04
N ILE A 281 14.47 13.85 -24.22
CA ILE A 281 13.99 12.51 -24.53
C ILE A 281 14.42 12.16 -25.95
N ALA A 282 15.14 11.05 -26.10
CA ALA A 282 15.59 10.52 -27.38
C ALA A 282 14.89 9.19 -27.70
N ILE A 283 14.27 9.09 -28.88
CA ILE A 283 13.58 7.88 -29.35
C ILE A 283 14.38 7.29 -30.51
N SER A 284 14.92 6.10 -30.30
CA SER A 284 15.77 5.38 -31.24
C SER A 284 15.05 4.23 -31.94
N ALA A 285 15.75 3.61 -32.89
CA ALA A 285 15.27 2.52 -33.73
C ALA A 285 14.56 1.38 -32.98
N GLY A 286 13.57 0.78 -33.63
CA GLY A 286 12.76 -0.33 -33.13
C GLY A 286 11.70 0.09 -32.11
N SER A 287 11.45 1.39 -31.95
CA SER A 287 10.49 1.90 -30.95
C SER A 287 9.13 2.21 -31.56
N SER A 288 8.04 1.90 -30.85
CA SER A 288 6.69 2.22 -31.31
C SER A 288 5.70 2.52 -30.19
N LYS A 289 4.58 3.21 -30.50
CA LYS A 289 3.52 3.53 -29.52
C LYS A 289 4.09 4.27 -28.31
N ILE A 290 4.79 5.38 -28.57
CA ILE A 290 5.43 6.19 -27.55
C ILE A 290 4.55 7.42 -27.28
N LYS A 291 4.18 7.64 -26.02
CA LYS A 291 3.42 8.82 -25.60
C LYS A 291 4.25 9.67 -24.63
N ILE A 292 4.41 10.95 -24.94
CA ILE A 292 5.13 11.92 -24.12
C ILE A 292 4.17 13.06 -23.83
N THR A 293 3.91 13.38 -22.56
CA THR A 293 2.98 14.45 -22.20
C THR A 293 3.39 15.22 -20.95
N GLY A 294 3.17 16.54 -20.94
CA GLY A 294 3.40 17.37 -19.75
C GLY A 294 4.88 17.52 -19.38
N ILE A 295 5.80 17.50 -20.36
CA ILE A 295 7.24 17.61 -20.09
C ILE A 295 7.66 19.07 -20.05
N THR A 296 8.36 19.45 -18.97
CA THR A 296 9.16 20.68 -18.94
C THR A 296 10.60 20.31 -19.25
N CYS A 297 11.10 20.75 -20.40
CA CYS A 297 12.42 20.42 -20.91
C CYS A 297 13.22 21.71 -21.07
N GLY A 298 14.43 21.79 -20.54
CA GLY A 298 15.26 22.97 -20.70
C GLY A 298 16.20 23.29 -19.53
N PRO A 299 17.48 23.61 -19.78
CA PRO A 299 18.16 23.57 -21.09
C PRO A 299 18.33 22.13 -21.64
N GLY A 300 18.78 22.01 -22.90
CA GLY A 300 19.03 20.71 -23.57
C GLY A 300 18.78 20.73 -25.08
N HIS A 301 18.71 19.56 -25.73
CA HIS A 301 18.41 19.40 -27.16
C HIS A 301 16.93 19.05 -27.44
N GLY A 302 16.04 19.18 -26.46
CA GLY A 302 14.61 18.99 -26.69
C GLY A 302 14.19 17.53 -26.82
N ILE A 303 13.17 17.25 -27.63
CA ILE A 303 12.63 15.89 -27.83
C ILE A 303 13.00 15.44 -29.24
N SER A 304 13.77 14.36 -29.33
CA SER A 304 14.40 13.95 -30.58
C SER A 304 14.04 12.51 -30.96
N ILE A 305 13.79 12.28 -32.24
CA ILE A 305 13.71 10.96 -32.85
C ILE A 305 14.99 10.74 -33.65
N GLY A 306 15.69 9.63 -33.39
CA GLY A 306 16.95 9.27 -34.01
C GLY A 306 18.19 9.65 -33.19
N SER A 307 19.40 9.57 -33.78
CA SER A 307 19.62 9.38 -35.22
C SER A 307 19.26 7.97 -35.72
N LEU A 308 18.51 7.90 -36.83
CA LEU A 308 18.12 6.66 -37.49
C LEU A 308 18.94 6.42 -38.77
N GLY A 309 19.13 5.16 -39.16
CA GLY A 309 19.79 4.76 -40.39
C GLY A 309 21.32 4.82 -40.35
N THR A 310 21.90 4.87 -39.15
CA THR A 310 23.34 4.97 -38.94
C THR A 310 24.05 3.82 -39.67
N ARG A 311 25.12 4.09 -40.43
CA ARG A 311 25.86 3.08 -41.22
C ARG A 311 25.00 2.30 -42.22
N GLY A 312 23.90 2.88 -42.71
CA GLY A 312 23.02 2.22 -43.68
C GLY A 312 22.04 1.22 -43.07
N ASP A 313 21.92 1.19 -41.75
CA ASP A 313 21.01 0.31 -41.03
C ASP A 313 19.54 0.53 -41.43
N THR A 314 18.74 -0.53 -41.26
CA THR A 314 17.29 -0.46 -41.45
C THR A 314 16.60 -0.16 -40.13
N ASP A 315 16.17 1.08 -39.94
CA ASP A 315 15.60 1.56 -38.69
C ASP A 315 14.12 1.93 -38.86
N ILE A 316 13.32 1.54 -37.85
CA ILE A 316 11.90 1.85 -37.79
C ILE A 316 11.54 2.58 -36.51
N VAL A 317 10.73 3.63 -36.63
CA VAL A 317 10.03 4.30 -35.52
C VAL A 317 8.62 4.63 -35.98
N GLU A 318 7.60 4.30 -35.19
CA GLU A 318 6.22 4.63 -35.55
C GLU A 318 5.30 4.88 -34.35
N ASP A 319 4.22 5.64 -34.57
CA ASP A 319 3.22 5.94 -33.53
C ASP A 319 3.82 6.66 -32.32
N VAL A 320 4.39 7.84 -32.57
CA VAL A 320 4.94 8.71 -31.52
C VAL A 320 4.03 9.91 -31.35
N HIS A 321 3.54 10.14 -30.13
CA HIS A 321 2.70 11.29 -29.79
C HIS A 321 3.35 12.09 -28.66
N VAL A 322 3.66 13.35 -28.94
CA VAL A 322 4.25 14.30 -27.98
C VAL A 322 3.26 15.45 -27.82
N GLU A 323 2.74 15.64 -26.61
CA GLU A 323 1.70 16.64 -26.34
C GLU A 323 1.96 17.49 -25.10
N ASN A 324 1.50 18.74 -25.09
CA ASN A 324 1.48 19.60 -23.89
C ASN A 324 2.87 19.75 -23.22
N CYS A 325 3.92 19.96 -24.01
CA CYS A 325 5.29 20.13 -23.51
C CYS A 325 5.75 21.58 -23.60
N THR A 326 6.57 22.01 -22.65
CA THR A 326 7.25 23.32 -22.68
C THR A 326 8.76 23.13 -22.78
N LEU A 327 9.36 23.66 -23.85
CA LEU A 327 10.79 23.58 -24.14
C LEU A 327 11.41 24.97 -23.98
N THR A 328 12.26 25.14 -22.95
CA THR A 328 12.84 26.43 -22.54
C THR A 328 14.34 26.43 -22.76
N GLU A 329 14.86 27.45 -23.45
CA GLU A 329 16.29 27.65 -23.70
C GLU A 329 17.01 26.39 -24.22
N THR A 330 16.32 25.63 -25.07
CA THR A 330 16.87 24.44 -25.70
C THR A 330 17.62 24.80 -26.98
N LEU A 331 18.70 24.06 -27.30
CA LEU A 331 19.43 24.22 -28.56
C LEU A 331 18.59 23.75 -29.75
N THR A 332 17.80 22.70 -29.55
CA THR A 332 16.80 22.23 -30.52
C THR A 332 15.46 21.99 -29.82
N GLY A 333 14.36 22.01 -30.57
CA GLY A 333 13.03 21.79 -30.02
C GLY A 333 12.53 20.36 -30.22
N VAL A 334 11.61 20.17 -31.16
CA VAL A 334 11.17 18.85 -31.62
C VAL A 334 11.91 18.49 -32.89
N ARG A 335 12.61 17.35 -32.88
CA ARG A 335 13.62 17.03 -33.90
C ARG A 335 13.50 15.60 -34.42
N ILE A 336 13.69 15.40 -35.72
CA ILE A 336 13.88 14.09 -36.35
C ILE A 336 15.24 14.10 -37.06
N LYS A 337 16.14 13.18 -36.70
CA LYS A 337 17.50 13.04 -37.26
C LYS A 337 17.63 11.70 -37.98
N THR A 338 18.06 11.71 -39.24
CA THR A 338 18.37 10.48 -39.97
C THR A 338 19.67 10.62 -40.75
N TRP A 339 20.42 9.52 -40.89
CA TRP A 339 21.60 9.44 -41.73
C TRP A 339 21.21 9.14 -43.19
N GLN A 340 21.97 9.68 -44.13
CA GLN A 340 21.96 9.21 -45.51
C GLN A 340 22.50 7.78 -45.60
N GLY A 341 22.01 7.01 -46.56
CA GLY A 341 22.29 5.58 -46.75
C GLY A 341 21.33 4.65 -46.01
N GLY A 342 20.68 5.13 -44.95
CA GLY A 342 19.73 4.36 -44.13
C GLY A 342 18.51 3.86 -44.90
N ALA A 343 17.80 2.87 -44.34
CA ALA A 343 16.54 2.36 -44.87
C ALA A 343 15.50 2.13 -43.77
N GLY A 344 14.23 1.97 -44.12
CA GLY A 344 13.13 1.87 -43.15
C GLY A 344 12.29 3.13 -43.09
N TYR A 345 11.71 3.45 -41.93
CA TYR A 345 10.76 4.56 -41.82
C TYR A 345 10.65 5.18 -40.43
N ALA A 346 10.32 6.46 -40.41
CA ALA A 346 9.80 7.19 -39.25
C ALA A 346 8.43 7.76 -39.61
N ARG A 347 7.34 7.24 -39.03
CA ARG A 347 5.98 7.60 -39.44
C ARG A 347 4.94 7.72 -38.35
N ARG A 348 3.84 8.43 -38.64
CA ARG A 348 2.73 8.67 -37.69
C ARG A 348 3.25 9.29 -36.40
N ILE A 349 3.86 10.46 -36.56
CA ILE A 349 4.49 11.23 -35.49
C ILE A 349 3.71 12.51 -35.32
N THR A 350 3.23 12.79 -34.11
CA THR A 350 2.50 14.00 -33.80
C THR A 350 3.19 14.77 -32.68
N PHE A 351 3.45 16.05 -32.93
CA PHE A 351 3.88 17.03 -31.95
C PHE A 351 2.75 18.05 -31.79
N GLU A 352 2.06 18.02 -30.65
CA GLU A 352 0.85 18.81 -30.41
C GLU A 352 1.00 19.70 -29.17
N ASN A 353 0.47 20.92 -29.21
CA ASN A 353 0.44 21.84 -28.07
C ASN A 353 1.82 22.04 -27.41
N ILE A 354 2.83 22.33 -28.23
CA ILE A 354 4.20 22.54 -27.77
C ILE A 354 4.47 24.03 -27.58
N ARG A 355 4.97 24.42 -26.41
CA ARG A 355 5.39 25.79 -26.11
C ARG A 355 6.91 25.92 -26.15
N PHE A 356 7.43 26.79 -27.00
CA PHE A 356 8.84 27.16 -27.02
C PHE A 356 9.09 28.47 -26.26
N VAL A 357 10.08 28.48 -25.38
CA VAL A 357 10.55 29.68 -24.70
C VAL A 357 12.02 29.85 -25.02
N ARG A 358 12.34 30.77 -25.94
CA ARG A 358 13.72 31.07 -26.34
C ARG A 358 14.50 29.84 -26.83
N ALA A 359 13.87 28.97 -27.63
CA ALA A 359 14.57 27.82 -28.22
C ALA A 359 15.41 28.25 -29.44
N ASN A 360 16.61 27.71 -29.64
CA ASN A 360 17.44 28.06 -30.80
C ASN A 360 16.78 27.59 -32.10
N SER A 361 16.63 26.26 -32.29
CA SER A 361 16.00 25.68 -33.48
C SER A 361 14.76 24.83 -33.11
N PRO A 362 13.58 25.45 -32.97
CA PRO A 362 12.35 24.83 -32.50
C PRO A 362 11.88 23.58 -33.24
N ILE A 363 11.82 23.59 -34.58
CA ILE A 363 11.31 22.46 -35.37
C ILE A 363 12.37 22.04 -36.37
N ILE A 364 12.83 20.80 -36.29
CA ILE A 364 13.84 20.25 -37.20
C ILE A 364 13.43 18.89 -37.74
N ILE A 365 13.52 18.73 -39.06
CA ILE A 365 13.75 17.44 -39.73
C ILE A 365 15.11 17.56 -40.43
N ASP A 366 16.02 16.65 -40.14
CA ASP A 366 17.36 16.60 -40.72
C ASP A 366 17.66 15.18 -41.22
N GLN A 367 17.50 14.96 -42.53
CA GLN A 367 17.87 13.71 -43.18
C GLN A 367 19.35 13.64 -43.61
N PHE A 368 20.13 14.68 -43.31
CA PHE A 368 21.55 14.80 -43.63
C PHE A 368 22.41 14.79 -42.36
N TYR A 369 21.90 14.17 -41.29
CA TYR A 369 22.54 14.22 -39.98
C TYR A 369 23.96 13.63 -40.04
N CYS A 370 24.96 14.46 -39.74
CA CYS A 370 26.37 14.13 -39.86
C CYS A 370 27.21 14.88 -38.80
N PRO A 371 27.27 14.38 -37.56
CA PRO A 371 27.88 15.11 -36.44
C PRO A 371 29.41 15.27 -36.55
N HIS A 372 30.12 14.38 -37.24
CA HIS A 372 31.59 14.40 -37.32
C HIS A 372 32.16 14.82 -38.68
N ARG A 373 31.31 15.08 -39.69
CA ARG A 373 31.66 15.57 -41.04
C ARG A 373 32.76 14.82 -41.81
N SER A 374 33.20 13.66 -41.34
CA SER A 374 34.31 12.91 -41.96
C SER A 374 33.86 11.77 -42.89
N ASP A 375 32.63 11.25 -42.74
CA ASP A 375 32.12 10.06 -43.47
C ASP A 375 30.68 10.22 -43.98
N CYS A 376 30.34 11.37 -44.56
CA CYS A 376 28.97 11.68 -44.99
C CYS A 376 28.92 12.03 -46.47
N GLN A 377 29.23 11.06 -47.32
CA GLN A 377 28.99 11.20 -48.74
C GLN A 377 27.48 11.23 -49.01
N ASN A 378 27.08 12.03 -50.00
CA ASN A 378 25.72 12.04 -50.48
C ASN A 378 25.36 10.63 -50.98
N GLN A 379 24.29 10.07 -50.42
CA GLN A 379 23.76 8.77 -50.80
C GLN A 379 22.32 8.91 -51.24
N THR A 380 21.86 8.01 -52.09
CA THR A 380 20.51 8.04 -52.67
C THR A 380 19.44 7.38 -51.82
N ARG A 381 19.85 6.65 -50.77
CA ARG A 381 18.97 6.00 -49.80
C ARG A 381 18.84 6.87 -48.56
N ALA A 382 17.65 6.87 -47.97
CA ALA A 382 17.38 7.52 -46.69
C ALA A 382 16.20 6.83 -45.99
N ILE A 383 16.07 7.05 -44.68
CA ILE A 383 14.89 6.66 -43.90
C ILE A 383 13.66 7.39 -44.46
N LYS A 384 12.57 6.68 -44.77
CA LYS A 384 11.34 7.33 -45.24
C LYS A 384 10.64 8.05 -44.08
N ILE A 385 10.44 9.36 -44.19
CA ILE A 385 9.69 10.15 -43.21
C ILE A 385 8.29 10.43 -43.76
N SER A 386 7.25 10.01 -43.05
CA SER A 386 5.86 10.25 -43.47
C SER A 386 4.89 10.51 -42.31
N ASP A 387 3.79 11.20 -42.59
CA ASP A 387 2.69 11.39 -41.62
C ASP A 387 3.18 12.05 -40.32
N VAL A 388 3.88 13.18 -40.46
CA VAL A 388 4.38 13.97 -39.33
C VAL A 388 3.53 15.22 -39.19
N THR A 389 2.88 15.39 -38.05
CA THR A 389 2.02 16.54 -37.77
C THR A 389 2.60 17.40 -36.66
N TYR A 390 2.75 18.69 -36.93
CA TYR A 390 3.07 19.74 -35.98
C TYR A 390 1.82 20.59 -35.78
N LYS A 391 1.21 20.54 -34.60
CA LYS A 391 -0.10 21.17 -34.34
C LYS A 391 -0.09 22.02 -33.07
N GLY A 392 -0.62 23.25 -33.15
CA GLY A 392 -0.78 24.11 -31.98
C GLY A 392 0.56 24.46 -31.30
N ILE A 393 1.60 24.68 -32.10
CA ILE A 393 2.95 24.99 -31.60
C ILE A 393 3.11 26.50 -31.51
N VAL A 394 3.43 27.02 -30.32
CA VAL A 394 3.58 28.46 -30.09
C VAL A 394 4.89 28.78 -29.36
N GLY A 395 5.44 29.97 -29.53
CA GLY A 395 6.55 30.39 -28.68
C GLY A 395 7.57 31.31 -29.33
N THR A 396 8.77 31.33 -28.75
CA THR A 396 9.86 32.19 -29.22
C THR A 396 11.12 31.41 -29.59
N SER A 397 11.83 31.91 -30.61
CA SER A 397 13.11 31.38 -31.09
C SER A 397 14.24 32.38 -30.97
N LEU A 398 15.44 31.92 -30.61
CA LEU A 398 16.66 32.72 -30.55
C LEU A 398 17.37 32.84 -31.92
N THR A 399 17.00 32.01 -32.90
CA THR A 399 17.56 32.06 -34.26
C THR A 399 16.50 32.51 -35.27
N ASP A 400 16.97 32.90 -36.46
CA ASP A 400 16.11 33.24 -37.60
C ASP A 400 15.47 31.99 -38.23
N LYS A 401 16.12 30.83 -38.14
CA LYS A 401 15.65 29.54 -38.65
C LYS A 401 14.83 28.78 -37.61
N ALA A 402 13.62 29.28 -37.35
CA ALA A 402 12.68 28.65 -36.41
C ALA A 402 12.24 27.23 -36.83
N ILE A 403 12.12 27.00 -38.14
CA ILE A 403 11.68 25.74 -38.74
C ILE A 403 12.68 25.36 -39.83
N ASN A 404 13.26 24.16 -39.74
CA ASN A 404 14.16 23.62 -40.76
C ASN A 404 13.74 22.19 -41.13
N LEU A 405 13.26 22.00 -42.36
CA LEU A 405 12.84 20.70 -42.88
C LEU A 405 13.76 20.30 -44.04
N SER A 406 14.87 19.66 -43.70
CA SER A 406 15.88 19.20 -44.65
C SER A 406 15.64 17.72 -45.00
N CYS A 407 14.92 17.51 -46.10
CA CYS A 407 14.56 16.18 -46.59
C CYS A 407 15.45 15.73 -47.76
N ASP A 408 15.70 14.43 -47.85
CA ASP A 408 16.44 13.79 -48.94
C ASP A 408 15.74 13.99 -50.28
N GLN A 409 16.50 14.20 -51.35
CA GLN A 409 15.95 14.53 -52.66
C GLN A 409 15.31 13.33 -53.38
N ASN A 410 15.72 12.11 -53.06
CA ASN A 410 15.27 10.90 -53.74
C ASN A 410 14.08 10.27 -53.02
N VAL A 411 14.16 10.17 -51.68
CA VAL A 411 13.10 9.56 -50.86
C VAL A 411 12.07 10.59 -50.42
N GLY A 412 12.50 11.82 -50.10
CA GLY A 412 11.64 12.90 -49.64
C GLY A 412 11.00 12.68 -48.26
N CYS A 413 10.39 13.75 -47.75
CA CYS A 413 9.41 13.66 -46.67
C CYS A 413 8.00 13.80 -47.26
N SER A 414 7.04 13.02 -46.76
CA SER A 414 5.66 13.02 -47.29
C SER A 414 4.65 13.27 -46.18
N ASN A 415 3.54 13.94 -46.50
CA ASN A 415 2.47 14.24 -45.53
C ASN A 415 3.00 14.90 -44.23
N ILE A 416 3.78 15.96 -44.39
CA ILE A 416 4.24 16.81 -43.28
C ILE A 416 3.26 17.96 -43.12
N VAL A 417 2.57 18.00 -41.98
CA VAL A 417 1.52 18.98 -41.70
C VAL A 417 2.00 19.96 -40.66
N LEU A 418 1.88 21.27 -40.96
CA LEU A 418 2.02 22.34 -39.99
C LEU A 418 0.65 23.01 -39.81
N ASP A 419 0.08 22.88 -38.63
CA ASP A 419 -1.26 23.38 -38.29
C ASP A 419 -1.16 24.30 -37.06
N HIS A 420 -1.55 25.57 -37.19
CA HIS A 420 -1.45 26.56 -36.11
C HIS A 420 -0.06 26.62 -35.44
N VAL A 421 0.99 26.85 -36.25
CA VAL A 421 2.38 26.98 -35.77
C VAL A 421 2.79 28.47 -35.77
N TYR A 422 2.99 29.05 -34.58
CA TYR A 422 3.30 30.46 -34.38
C TYR A 422 4.58 30.65 -33.55
N ILE A 423 5.72 30.83 -34.22
CA ILE A 423 7.01 31.06 -33.57
C ILE A 423 7.55 32.43 -33.94
N THR A 424 7.80 33.27 -32.94
CA THR A 424 8.34 34.63 -33.12
C THR A 424 9.79 34.71 -32.64
N PRO A 425 10.57 35.72 -33.07
CA PRO A 425 11.87 35.98 -32.48
C PRO A 425 11.74 36.26 -30.97
N ALA A 426 12.69 35.75 -30.18
CA ALA A 426 12.82 36.05 -28.76
C ALA A 426 13.42 37.44 -28.52
N VAL A 427 14.20 37.96 -29.48
CA VAL A 427 14.85 39.27 -29.41
C VAL A 427 14.13 40.25 -30.35
N PRO A 428 13.66 41.42 -29.85
CA PRO A 428 13.05 42.46 -30.69
C PRO A 428 14.01 42.95 -31.79
N GLY A 429 13.55 43.04 -33.04
CA GLY A 429 14.32 43.56 -34.18
C GLY A 429 14.97 42.51 -35.09
N GLN A 430 14.93 41.22 -34.73
CA GLN A 430 15.38 40.12 -35.60
C GLN A 430 14.25 39.70 -36.55
N LYS A 431 14.52 39.51 -37.85
CA LYS A 431 13.48 39.12 -38.84
C LYS A 431 13.06 37.65 -38.63
N SER A 432 11.76 37.35 -38.74
CA SER A 432 11.21 35.98 -38.71
C SER A 432 10.30 35.73 -39.91
N HIS A 433 10.35 34.51 -40.45
CA HIS A 433 9.42 34.00 -41.44
C HIS A 433 8.07 33.65 -40.78
N ARG A 434 7.03 34.44 -41.06
CA ARG A 434 5.64 34.05 -40.77
C ARG A 434 5.11 33.17 -41.91
N MET A 435 4.74 31.92 -41.62
CA MET A 435 3.87 31.13 -42.49
C MET A 435 2.48 31.03 -41.84
N GLY A 436 1.46 31.62 -42.48
CA GLY A 436 0.07 31.59 -42.05
C GLY A 436 -0.58 32.98 -42.01
N LYS A 437 -1.50 33.26 -42.95
CA LYS A 437 -2.29 34.49 -43.02
C LYS A 437 -3.38 34.53 -41.92
N LYS A 438 -3.07 35.17 -40.80
CA LYS A 438 -3.88 36.16 -40.04
C LYS A 438 -3.18 36.37 -38.68
N PRO A 439 -3.14 37.60 -38.13
CA PRO A 439 -2.73 37.80 -36.75
C PRO A 439 -3.69 37.01 -35.81
N PRO A 440 -3.17 36.36 -34.75
CA PRO A 440 -4.01 35.69 -33.76
C PRO A 440 -4.93 36.70 -33.08
N HIS A 441 -6.12 36.25 -32.71
CA HIS A 441 -7.09 37.10 -32.04
C HIS A 441 -6.56 37.45 -30.64
N LEU A 442 -6.86 38.65 -30.12
CA LEU A 442 -6.31 39.13 -28.83
C LEU A 442 -6.59 38.13 -27.68
N SER A 443 -7.73 37.43 -27.77
CA SER A 443 -8.15 36.34 -26.89
C SER A 443 -7.19 35.13 -26.86
N ASP A 444 -6.52 34.82 -27.97
CA ASP A 444 -5.59 33.68 -28.06
C ASP A 444 -4.24 34.01 -27.40
N VAL A 445 -3.86 35.29 -27.44
CA VAL A 445 -2.68 35.84 -26.74
C VAL A 445 -2.95 35.94 -25.23
N GLU A 446 -4.19 36.27 -24.84
CA GLU A 446 -4.62 36.31 -23.44
C GLU A 446 -4.76 34.91 -22.83
N ALA A 447 -5.27 33.93 -23.58
CA ALA A 447 -5.28 32.53 -23.17
C ALA A 447 -3.86 31.97 -22.97
N ALA A 448 -2.87 32.51 -23.69
CA ALA A 448 -1.46 32.13 -23.57
C ALA A 448 -0.70 32.83 -22.44
N ARG A 449 -1.28 33.86 -21.77
CA ARG A 449 -0.70 34.53 -20.60
C ARG A 449 -0.98 33.80 -19.29
N ASN A 450 -2.06 33.02 -19.24
CA ASN A 450 -2.38 32.25 -18.05
C ASN A 450 -1.60 30.93 -18.08
N PRO A 451 -0.88 30.57 -16.99
CA PRO A 451 -0.36 29.22 -16.86
C PRO A 451 -1.51 28.23 -16.99
N PRO A 452 -1.32 27.05 -17.60
CA PRO A 452 -2.33 26.01 -17.58
C PRO A 452 -2.77 25.80 -16.14
N SER A 453 -4.07 25.60 -15.92
CA SER A 453 -4.63 25.23 -14.63
C SER A 453 -3.73 24.16 -14.00
N PRO A 454 -3.43 24.22 -12.69
CA PRO A 454 -2.69 23.16 -12.04
C PRO A 454 -3.34 21.83 -12.45
N PRO A 455 -2.55 20.84 -12.91
CA PRO A 455 -3.10 19.59 -13.40
C PRO A 455 -4.08 19.06 -12.36
N PRO A 456 -5.24 18.50 -12.76
CA PRO A 456 -6.14 17.88 -11.80
C PRO A 456 -5.31 16.98 -10.91
N THR A 457 -5.43 17.14 -9.59
CA THR A 457 -4.80 16.25 -8.62
C THR A 457 -5.31 14.85 -8.92
N PHE A 458 -4.54 14.12 -9.72
CA PHE A 458 -4.82 12.73 -10.01
C PHE A 458 -4.58 11.98 -8.71
N HIS A 459 -5.67 11.68 -8.02
CA HIS A 459 -5.66 10.73 -6.93
C HIS A 459 -5.21 9.39 -7.52
N VAL A 460 -4.00 8.99 -7.12
CA VAL A 460 -3.53 7.61 -7.24
C VAL A 460 -4.70 6.71 -6.83
N PRO A 461 -5.05 5.64 -7.57
CA PRO A 461 -5.92 4.64 -7.00
C PRO A 461 -5.21 4.18 -5.74
N LEU A 462 -5.77 4.54 -4.57
CA LEU A 462 -5.22 4.10 -3.30
C LEU A 462 -4.99 2.59 -3.42
N PRO A 463 -3.89 2.05 -2.85
CA PRO A 463 -3.77 0.60 -2.71
C PRO A 463 -5.12 0.11 -2.19
N SER A 464 -5.73 -0.85 -2.89
CA SER A 464 -7.07 -1.34 -2.56
C SER A 464 -7.14 -1.50 -1.05
N MET A 465 -7.94 -0.65 -0.40
CA MET A 465 -8.10 -0.73 1.04
C MET A 465 -8.50 -2.17 1.33
N TRP A 466 -7.82 -2.76 2.31
CA TRP A 466 -8.19 -4.07 2.82
C TRP A 466 -9.69 -4.08 3.02
N PHE A 467 -10.42 -4.90 2.26
CA PHE A 467 -11.85 -5.05 2.49
C PHE A 467 -11.96 -5.58 3.91
N PRO A 468 -12.59 -4.85 4.85
CA PRO A 468 -12.52 -5.18 6.26
C PRO A 468 -13.41 -6.37 6.59
N TRP A 469 -13.23 -7.50 5.89
CA TRP A 469 -14.14 -8.63 5.76
C TRP A 469 -14.62 -9.16 7.10
N LEU A 470 -13.79 -9.04 8.13
CA LEU A 470 -14.14 -9.43 9.49
C LEU A 470 -15.34 -8.63 10.04
N VAL A 471 -15.43 -7.32 9.75
CA VAL A 471 -16.54 -6.48 10.23
C VAL A 471 -17.86 -6.81 9.51
N PRO A 472 -17.94 -6.89 8.16
CA PRO A 472 -19.09 -7.42 7.46
C PRO A 472 -19.43 -8.86 7.84
N LEU A 473 -18.43 -9.72 8.12
CA LEU A 473 -18.68 -11.10 8.55
C LEU A 473 -19.31 -11.15 9.95
N ILE A 474 -18.80 -10.38 10.91
CA ILE A 474 -19.41 -10.22 12.24
C ILE A 474 -20.83 -9.64 12.10
N PHE A 475 -21.01 -8.63 11.25
CA PHE A 475 -22.32 -8.03 10.99
C PHE A 475 -23.31 -9.06 10.42
N LEU A 476 -22.90 -9.85 9.42
CA LEU A 476 -23.72 -10.93 8.86
C LEU A 476 -24.03 -12.01 9.89
N ALA A 477 -23.07 -12.38 10.74
CA ALA A 477 -23.27 -13.33 11.82
C ALA A 477 -24.29 -12.79 12.86
N THR A 478 -24.22 -11.50 13.19
CA THR A 478 -25.21 -10.88 14.09
C THR A 478 -26.61 -10.82 13.48
N ILE A 479 -26.73 -10.57 12.18
CA ILE A 479 -28.02 -10.63 11.47
C ILE A 479 -28.55 -12.06 11.48
N ALA A 480 -27.72 -13.07 11.19
CA ALA A 480 -28.13 -14.47 11.20
C ALA A 480 -28.62 -14.91 12.59
N MET A 481 -27.92 -14.51 13.64
CA MET A 481 -28.34 -14.78 15.03
C MET A 481 -29.65 -14.07 15.39
N PHE A 482 -29.85 -12.84 14.92
CA PHE A 482 -31.10 -12.10 15.11
C PHE A 482 -32.28 -12.78 14.38
N VAL A 483 -32.07 -13.22 13.14
CA VAL A 483 -33.09 -13.96 12.38
C VAL A 483 -33.41 -15.28 13.08
N TYR A 484 -32.40 -16.02 13.54
CA TYR A 484 -32.60 -17.26 14.28
C TYR A 484 -33.38 -17.04 15.59
N THR A 485 -33.01 -16.02 16.37
CA THR A 485 -33.75 -15.67 17.59
C THR A 485 -35.19 -15.29 17.31
N MET A 486 -35.46 -14.56 16.23
CA MET A 486 -36.82 -14.21 15.81
C MET A 486 -37.60 -15.40 15.25
N TYR A 487 -36.93 -16.41 14.69
CA TYR A 487 -37.57 -17.66 14.25
C TYR A 487 -38.06 -18.50 15.43
N GLU A 488 -37.26 -18.62 16.48
CA GLU A 488 -37.64 -19.29 17.73
C GLU A 488 -38.68 -18.50 18.52
N ASN A 489 -38.71 -17.17 18.35
CA ASN A 489 -39.61 -16.29 19.06
C ASN A 489 -41.09 -16.52 18.76
N ASP A 490 -41.42 -16.77 17.48
CA ASP A 490 -42.75 -17.11 16.95
C ASP A 490 -43.93 -16.47 17.71
N CYS A 491 -43.98 -15.13 17.75
CA CYS A 491 -44.99 -14.39 18.53
C CYS A 491 -46.43 -14.85 18.25
N PRO A 492 -46.87 -15.00 16.98
CA PRO A 492 -48.24 -15.41 16.66
C PRO A 492 -48.63 -16.83 17.12
N ALA A 493 -47.64 -17.71 17.36
CA ALA A 493 -47.93 -19.07 17.83
C ALA A 493 -48.34 -19.13 19.31
N TYR A 494 -48.02 -18.09 20.09
CA TYR A 494 -48.27 -18.05 21.54
C TYR A 494 -49.17 -16.90 22.00
N LEU A 495 -49.36 -15.88 21.15
CA LEU A 495 -50.25 -14.72 21.37
C LEU A 495 -51.11 -14.51 20.12
N ASP A 496 -52.31 -13.95 20.28
CA ASP A 496 -53.18 -13.64 19.14
C ASP A 496 -52.47 -12.69 18.14
N GLU A 497 -52.66 -12.95 16.84
CA GLU A 497 -51.99 -12.22 15.74
C GLU A 497 -52.16 -10.71 15.81
N GLU A 498 -53.27 -10.20 16.35
CA GLU A 498 -53.56 -8.77 16.47
C GLU A 498 -52.73 -8.05 17.55
N VAL A 499 -52.14 -8.81 18.49
CA VAL A 499 -51.36 -8.27 19.60
C VAL A 499 -49.88 -8.11 19.24
N CYS A 500 -49.37 -8.95 18.34
CA CYS A 500 -47.98 -8.91 17.88
C CYS A 500 -47.74 -7.75 16.89
N LEU A 501 -46.62 -7.04 17.04
CA LEU A 501 -46.25 -5.94 16.16
C LEU A 501 -45.83 -6.48 14.79
N PHE A 502 -46.42 -5.92 13.74
CA PHE A 502 -46.16 -6.26 12.32
C PHE A 502 -46.50 -7.70 11.93
N SER A 503 -47.39 -8.37 12.66
CA SER A 503 -47.90 -9.72 12.36
C SER A 503 -48.30 -9.94 10.91
N GLN A 504 -49.04 -8.99 10.35
CA GLN A 504 -49.53 -9.04 8.97
C GLN A 504 -48.42 -9.04 7.89
N TYR A 505 -47.22 -8.59 8.23
CA TYR A 505 -46.09 -8.47 7.27
C TYR A 505 -44.96 -9.45 7.56
N LEU A 506 -44.70 -9.77 8.83
CA LEU A 506 -43.54 -10.57 9.26
C LEU A 506 -43.91 -11.99 9.72
N GLY A 507 -45.20 -12.28 9.95
CA GLY A 507 -45.68 -13.61 10.36
C GLY A 507 -44.94 -14.13 11.60
N ARG A 508 -44.32 -15.30 11.50
CA ARG A 508 -43.49 -15.91 12.55
C ARG A 508 -42.39 -15.00 13.12
N PHE A 509 -41.87 -14.07 12.32
CA PHE A 509 -40.81 -13.14 12.74
C PHE A 509 -41.35 -11.85 13.36
N SER A 510 -42.59 -11.84 13.82
CA SER A 510 -43.21 -10.66 14.40
C SER A 510 -42.70 -10.36 15.80
N PHE A 511 -42.68 -9.07 16.14
CA PHE A 511 -42.18 -8.61 17.42
C PHE A 511 -43.27 -8.62 18.49
N GLN A 512 -42.87 -8.82 19.74
CA GLN A 512 -43.78 -8.68 20.87
C GLN A 512 -44.23 -7.22 21.03
N PRO A 513 -45.43 -6.99 21.59
CA PRO A 513 -45.90 -5.64 21.88
C PRO A 513 -44.92 -4.87 22.78
N PHE A 514 -44.84 -3.56 22.58
CA PHE A 514 -43.91 -2.70 23.33
C PHE A 514 -44.11 -2.72 24.86
N ARG A 515 -45.29 -3.15 25.32
CA ARG A 515 -45.57 -3.39 26.74
C ARG A 515 -44.73 -4.53 27.33
N GLU A 516 -44.39 -5.52 26.52
CA GLU A 516 -43.59 -6.68 26.93
C GLU A 516 -42.11 -6.51 26.55
N ASN A 517 -41.83 -6.00 25.35
CA ASN A 517 -40.46 -5.66 24.95
C ASN A 517 -40.36 -4.23 24.40
N PRO A 518 -39.82 -3.27 25.18
CA PRO A 518 -39.67 -1.89 24.72
C PRO A 518 -38.60 -1.73 23.64
N LEU A 519 -37.79 -2.77 23.37
CA LEU A 519 -36.85 -2.82 22.26
C LEU A 519 -37.42 -3.73 21.16
N LEU A 520 -37.28 -3.33 19.89
CA LEU A 520 -37.68 -4.17 18.76
C LEU A 520 -36.80 -5.45 18.74
N GLY A 521 -37.36 -6.57 19.17
CA GLY A 521 -36.65 -7.85 19.28
C GLY A 521 -37.51 -8.98 19.87
N PRO A 522 -36.94 -10.17 20.05
CA PRO A 522 -37.65 -11.35 20.55
C PRO A 522 -38.09 -11.18 22.02
N ALA A 523 -39.04 -12.00 22.47
CA ALA A 523 -39.56 -12.00 23.83
C ALA A 523 -38.43 -12.21 24.84
N ILE A 524 -38.62 -11.62 26.02
CA ILE A 524 -37.73 -11.80 27.18
C ILE A 524 -37.58 -13.28 27.52
N ARG A 525 -38.67 -14.05 27.38
CA ARG A 525 -38.69 -15.50 27.60
C ARG A 525 -37.77 -16.23 26.63
N THR A 526 -37.81 -15.88 25.35
CA THR A 526 -36.93 -16.43 24.30
C THR A 526 -35.47 -16.06 24.54
N LEU A 527 -35.21 -14.81 24.94
CA LEU A 527 -33.88 -14.35 25.31
C LEU A 527 -33.34 -15.09 26.55
N ARG A 528 -34.16 -15.36 27.57
CA ARG A 528 -33.79 -16.18 28.74
C ARG A 528 -33.50 -17.64 28.38
N LEU A 529 -34.32 -18.23 27.51
CA LEU A 529 -34.09 -19.58 26.95
C LEU A 529 -32.73 -19.68 26.24
N LEU A 530 -32.30 -18.58 25.63
CA LEU A 530 -31.02 -18.46 24.93
C LEU A 530 -29.89 -17.87 25.81
N GLY A 531 -30.11 -17.78 27.14
CA GLY A 531 -29.09 -17.47 28.14
C GLY A 531 -28.95 -15.99 28.54
N ALA A 532 -29.92 -15.12 28.23
CA ALA A 532 -29.87 -13.70 28.57
C ALA A 532 -30.17 -13.41 30.06
N LEU A 533 -29.59 -12.30 30.56
CA LEU A 533 -29.70 -11.81 31.94
C LEU A 533 -31.14 -11.41 32.33
N GLU A 534 -31.55 -11.68 33.57
CA GLU A 534 -32.91 -11.46 34.10
C GLU A 534 -33.37 -10.00 34.08
N LYS A 535 -34.37 -9.70 33.24
CA LYS A 535 -34.97 -8.38 33.02
C LYS A 535 -35.84 -7.87 34.18
N ASP A 536 -36.39 -8.77 34.99
CA ASP A 536 -37.39 -8.46 36.04
C ASP A 536 -36.79 -7.47 37.07
N LEU A 537 -35.48 -7.59 37.31
CA LEU A 537 -34.74 -6.70 38.21
C LEU A 537 -34.61 -5.27 37.66
N VAL A 538 -34.64 -5.08 36.34
CA VAL A 538 -34.43 -3.77 35.71
C VAL A 538 -35.74 -3.04 35.45
N VAL A 539 -36.77 -3.78 35.03
CA VAL A 539 -38.07 -3.20 34.62
C VAL A 539 -39.08 -3.19 35.76
N ASP A 540 -39.23 -4.28 36.51
CA ASP A 540 -40.24 -4.34 37.57
C ASP A 540 -39.73 -3.76 38.91
N GLN A 541 -38.42 -3.86 39.17
CA GLN A 541 -37.78 -3.26 40.36
C GLN A 541 -37.15 -1.88 40.09
N ASN A 542 -37.32 -1.32 38.88
CA ASN A 542 -36.87 0.01 38.48
C ASN A 542 -35.35 0.26 38.70
N GLU A 543 -34.53 -0.79 38.63
CA GLU A 543 -33.07 -0.72 38.86
C GLU A 543 -32.33 -0.26 37.60
N VAL A 544 -32.69 0.89 37.02
CA VAL A 544 -32.09 1.48 35.80
C VAL A 544 -30.56 1.65 35.93
N TRP A 545 -30.06 1.80 37.15
CA TRP A 545 -28.63 1.85 37.47
C TRP A 545 -27.86 0.59 37.02
N ARG A 546 -28.54 -0.55 36.77
CA ARG A 546 -27.92 -1.77 36.23
C ARG A 546 -27.38 -1.58 34.81
N PHE A 547 -27.93 -0.63 34.03
CA PHE A 547 -27.39 -0.27 32.71
C PHE A 547 -26.13 0.60 32.80
N PHE A 548 -25.97 1.37 33.87
CA PHE A 548 -24.87 2.33 34.04
C PHE A 548 -24.18 2.13 35.39
N SER A 549 -23.49 1.00 35.53
CA SER A 549 -22.59 0.83 36.68
C SER A 549 -21.39 1.78 36.51
N LEU A 550 -21.39 2.89 37.26
CA LEU A 550 -20.28 3.86 37.32
C LEU A 550 -18.92 3.15 37.51
N LYS A 551 -18.90 2.03 38.25
CA LYS A 551 -17.71 1.22 38.45
C LYS A 551 -17.21 0.55 37.17
N ILE A 552 -18.12 0.00 36.37
CA ILE A 552 -17.77 -0.67 35.10
C ILE A 552 -17.39 0.38 34.06
N GLY A 553 -18.10 1.52 34.01
CA GLY A 553 -17.75 2.64 33.15
C GLY A 553 -16.36 3.20 33.45
N LEU A 554 -16.04 3.43 34.73
CA LEU A 554 -14.71 3.88 35.17
C LEU A 554 -13.63 2.84 34.84
N LEU A 555 -13.92 1.55 35.06
CA LEU A 555 -13.03 0.46 34.71
C LEU A 555 -12.72 0.46 33.21
N TYR A 556 -13.75 0.54 32.37
CA TYR A 556 -13.62 0.56 30.92
C TYR A 556 -12.74 1.72 30.43
N VAL A 557 -13.00 2.94 30.91
CA VAL A 557 -12.24 4.14 30.52
C VAL A 557 -10.78 4.06 30.97
N LEU A 558 -10.52 3.71 32.24
CA LEU A 558 -9.15 3.64 32.77
C LEU A 558 -8.35 2.49 32.15
N SER A 559 -8.99 1.34 31.88
CA SER A 559 -8.35 0.27 31.12
C SER A 559 -8.03 0.67 29.69
N GLY A 560 -8.96 1.33 28.99
CA GLY A 560 -8.70 1.88 27.66
C GLY A 560 -7.51 2.83 27.65
N PHE A 561 -7.42 3.71 28.64
CA PHE A 561 -6.29 4.60 28.84
C PHE A 561 -4.97 3.85 29.05
N GLY A 562 -4.96 2.78 29.85
CA GLY A 562 -3.79 1.91 30.03
C GLY A 562 -3.34 1.23 28.74
N GLY A 563 -4.28 0.79 27.91
CA GLY A 563 -3.99 0.28 26.57
C GLY A 563 -3.32 1.34 25.69
N SER A 564 -3.87 2.55 25.64
CA SER A 564 -3.29 3.65 24.85
C SER A 564 -1.90 4.07 25.31
N VAL A 565 -1.65 4.11 26.63
CA VAL A 565 -0.31 4.41 27.16
C VAL A 565 0.70 3.34 26.73
N LEU A 566 0.37 2.04 26.85
CA LEU A 566 1.30 0.98 26.49
C LEU A 566 1.53 0.89 24.97
N SER A 567 0.49 1.10 24.16
CA SER A 567 0.60 1.24 22.69
C SER A 567 1.65 2.30 22.32
N VAL A 568 1.52 3.51 22.86
CA VAL A 568 2.43 4.62 22.53
C VAL A 568 3.86 4.38 22.99
N LEU A 569 4.06 3.72 24.14
CA LEU A 569 5.41 3.38 24.62
C LEU A 569 6.11 2.33 23.73
N HIS A 570 5.36 1.41 23.11
CA HIS A 570 5.90 0.36 22.24
C HIS A 570 6.13 0.78 20.78
N LEU A 571 5.61 1.94 20.36
CA LEU A 571 5.89 2.53 19.04
C LEU A 571 7.39 2.84 18.84
N LYS A 572 8.17 2.99 19.91
CA LYS A 572 9.58 3.34 19.85
C LYS A 572 10.47 2.17 19.37
N GLU A 573 9.94 0.95 19.36
CA GLU A 573 10.69 -0.28 19.07
C GLU A 573 10.26 -0.96 17.76
N SER A 574 9.10 -0.61 17.19
CA SER A 574 8.60 -1.18 15.93
C SER A 574 8.60 -0.14 14.80
N GLU A 575 9.16 -0.48 13.64
CA GLU A 575 9.23 0.37 12.43
C GLU A 575 7.85 0.71 11.79
N ALA A 576 6.73 0.44 12.49
CA ALA A 576 5.36 0.67 12.03
C ALA A 576 4.72 1.86 12.78
N ASN A 577 4.69 3.03 12.13
CA ASN A 577 4.05 4.23 12.65
C ASN A 577 2.51 4.14 12.60
N THR A 578 1.89 3.31 13.43
CA THR A 578 0.42 3.29 13.59
C THR A 578 0.05 3.41 15.06
N VAL A 579 -0.32 4.61 15.49
CA VAL A 579 -0.96 4.85 16.80
C VAL A 579 -2.38 4.29 16.70
N SER A 580 -2.71 3.28 17.50
CA SER A 580 -4.09 2.75 17.57
C SER A 580 -4.78 3.25 18.84
N VAL A 581 -5.91 3.92 18.66
CA VAL A 581 -6.84 4.26 19.74
C VAL A 581 -8.17 3.61 19.40
N GLY A 582 -8.61 2.66 20.21
CA GLY A 582 -9.81 1.88 19.92
C GLY A 582 -10.43 1.25 21.15
N ALA A 583 -11.72 0.94 21.04
CA ALA A 583 -12.53 0.31 22.09
C ALA A 583 -11.99 -1.05 22.57
N SER A 584 -11.18 -1.73 21.75
CA SER A 584 -10.67 -3.07 22.03
C SER A 584 -9.78 -3.12 23.28
N GLY A 585 -8.92 -2.13 23.52
CA GLY A 585 -8.09 -2.10 24.73
C GLY A 585 -8.93 -2.09 26.01
N ALA A 586 -10.03 -1.35 26.01
CA ALA A 586 -10.97 -1.30 27.12
C ALA A 586 -11.77 -2.61 27.30
N LEU A 587 -12.13 -3.29 26.19
CA LEU A 587 -12.74 -4.63 26.23
C LEU A 587 -11.81 -5.67 26.86
N PHE A 588 -10.53 -5.67 26.49
CA PHE A 588 -9.53 -6.50 27.17
C PHE A 588 -9.38 -6.16 28.65
N GLY A 589 -9.57 -4.89 29.01
CA GLY A 589 -9.67 -4.46 30.40
C GLY A 589 -10.80 -5.13 31.18
N LEU A 590 -11.98 -5.31 30.56
CA LEU A 590 -13.07 -6.06 31.19
C LEU A 590 -12.69 -7.52 31.44
N LEU A 591 -12.01 -8.18 30.48
CA LEU A 591 -11.53 -9.55 30.66
C LEU A 591 -10.50 -9.66 31.79
N GLY A 592 -9.57 -8.70 31.89
CA GLY A 592 -8.63 -8.61 33.01
C GLY A 592 -9.35 -8.44 34.34
N ALA A 593 -10.35 -7.56 34.39
CA ALA A 593 -11.14 -7.32 35.59
C ALA A 593 -11.93 -8.58 36.03
N MET A 594 -12.51 -9.32 35.08
CA MET A 594 -13.16 -10.61 35.35
C MET A 594 -12.20 -11.61 35.98
N LEU A 595 -10.94 -11.66 35.53
CA LEU A 595 -9.92 -12.53 36.12
C LEU A 595 -9.64 -12.15 37.57
N SER A 596 -9.46 -10.86 37.86
CA SER A 596 -9.23 -10.39 39.24
C SER A 596 -10.43 -10.65 40.16
N GLU A 597 -11.65 -10.53 39.65
CA GLU A 597 -12.90 -10.81 40.38
C GLU A 597 -12.97 -12.30 40.73
N LEU A 598 -12.72 -13.17 39.75
CA LEU A 598 -12.69 -14.62 39.91
C LEU A 598 -11.66 -15.05 40.99
N LEU A 599 -10.46 -14.45 40.96
CA LEU A 599 -9.42 -14.72 41.95
C LEU A 599 -9.81 -14.23 43.35
N THR A 600 -10.42 -13.05 43.45
CA THR A 600 -10.81 -12.44 44.73
C THR A 600 -11.97 -13.19 45.39
N ASN A 601 -12.91 -13.66 44.56
CA ASN A 601 -14.15 -14.33 44.96
C ASN A 601 -14.14 -15.83 44.64
N TRP A 602 -12.96 -16.45 44.65
CA TRP A 602 -12.72 -17.86 44.33
C TRP A 602 -13.64 -18.85 45.05
N SER A 603 -14.14 -18.51 46.24
CA SER A 603 -15.03 -19.37 47.03
C SER A 603 -16.49 -19.38 46.57
N ILE A 604 -16.91 -18.45 45.71
CA ILE A 604 -18.30 -18.31 45.26
C ILE A 604 -18.58 -19.19 44.03
N TYR A 605 -17.57 -19.46 43.21
CA TYR A 605 -17.72 -20.24 41.99
C TYR A 605 -17.75 -21.74 42.28
N ALA A 606 -18.78 -22.43 41.77
CA ALA A 606 -18.92 -23.88 41.91
C ALA A 606 -17.82 -24.63 41.11
N ASN A 607 -17.63 -24.27 39.84
CA ASN A 607 -16.67 -24.89 38.92
C ASN A 607 -15.48 -23.96 38.62
N LYS A 608 -14.63 -23.79 39.62
CA LYS A 608 -13.54 -22.78 39.65
C LYS A 608 -12.49 -23.00 38.56
N CYS A 609 -12.05 -24.25 38.38
CA CYS A 609 -11.07 -24.61 37.38
C CYS A 609 -11.62 -24.41 35.97
N ALA A 610 -12.90 -24.73 35.74
CA ALA A 610 -13.54 -24.51 34.45
C ALA A 610 -13.67 -23.01 34.14
N ALA A 611 -14.16 -22.20 35.09
CA ALA A 611 -14.27 -20.75 34.91
C ALA A 611 -12.92 -20.07 34.63
N LEU A 612 -11.86 -20.45 35.36
CA LEU A 612 -10.52 -19.92 35.15
C LEU A 612 -9.96 -20.36 33.79
N THR A 613 -10.10 -21.64 33.44
CA THR A 613 -9.58 -22.19 32.19
C THR A 613 -10.29 -21.57 30.98
N SER A 614 -11.63 -21.45 31.01
CA SER A 614 -12.40 -20.78 29.97
C SER A 614 -11.98 -19.33 29.79
N LEU A 615 -11.82 -18.58 30.89
CA LEU A 615 -11.39 -17.18 30.81
C LEU A 615 -9.98 -17.04 30.23
N LEU A 616 -9.04 -17.90 30.62
CA LEU A 616 -7.68 -17.89 30.08
C LEU A 616 -7.64 -18.28 28.59
N ILE A 617 -8.48 -19.23 28.16
CA ILE A 617 -8.63 -19.59 26.75
C ILE A 617 -9.17 -18.41 25.95
N ILE A 618 -10.22 -17.75 26.44
CA ILE A 618 -10.81 -16.56 25.79
C ILE A 618 -9.76 -15.45 25.66
N VAL A 619 -9.03 -15.15 26.73
CA VAL A 619 -7.94 -14.14 26.69
C VAL A 619 -6.85 -14.55 25.70
N GLY A 620 -6.42 -15.81 25.72
CA GLY A 620 -5.38 -16.33 24.82
C GLY A 620 -5.78 -16.27 23.35
N LEU A 621 -7.01 -16.70 23.01
CA LEU A 621 -7.53 -16.64 21.64
C LEU A 621 -7.67 -15.19 21.14
N ASN A 622 -8.20 -14.29 21.98
CA ASN A 622 -8.33 -12.88 21.61
C ASN A 622 -6.97 -12.19 21.44
N LEU A 623 -5.97 -12.52 22.26
CA LEU A 623 -4.59 -12.04 22.06
C LEU A 623 -3.92 -12.67 20.82
N ALA A 624 -4.27 -13.90 20.44
CA ALA A 624 -3.74 -14.56 19.25
C ALA A 624 -4.24 -13.92 17.95
N VAL A 625 -5.47 -13.40 17.91
CA VAL A 625 -5.97 -12.56 16.80
C VAL A 625 -5.08 -11.33 16.59
N GLY A 626 -4.42 -10.90 17.66
CA GLY A 626 -3.38 -9.90 17.67
C GLY A 626 -2.16 -10.15 16.76
N PHE A 627 -1.89 -11.39 16.36
CA PHE A 627 -0.81 -11.69 15.41
C PHE A 627 -1.15 -11.31 13.96
N LEU A 628 -2.38 -10.86 13.69
CA LEU A 628 -2.77 -10.31 12.41
C LEU A 628 -2.11 -8.94 12.17
N PRO A 629 -1.66 -8.66 10.94
CA PRO A 629 -1.07 -7.36 10.61
C PRO A 629 -2.08 -6.23 10.85
N HIS A 630 -1.61 -5.12 11.41
CA HIS A 630 -2.39 -3.92 11.79
C HIS A 630 -3.24 -4.03 13.07
N VAL A 631 -3.13 -5.12 13.85
CA VAL A 631 -3.72 -5.21 15.20
C VAL A 631 -2.68 -4.80 16.26
N ASP A 632 -3.08 -3.93 17.19
CA ASP A 632 -2.20 -3.39 18.22
C ASP A 632 -2.27 -4.21 19.52
N ASN A 633 -1.35 -5.17 19.65
CA ASN A 633 -1.26 -6.03 20.83
C ASN A 633 -0.80 -5.28 22.07
N SER A 634 -0.04 -4.20 21.89
CA SER A 634 0.39 -3.37 23.01
C SER A 634 -0.82 -2.68 23.64
N ALA A 635 -1.79 -2.24 22.84
CA ALA A 635 -3.06 -1.72 23.34
C ALA A 635 -3.90 -2.78 24.06
N HIS A 636 -3.97 -4.01 23.54
CA HIS A 636 -4.73 -5.10 24.15
C HIS A 636 -4.10 -5.57 25.47
N VAL A 637 -2.78 -5.78 25.50
CA VAL A 637 -2.02 -6.17 26.69
C VAL A 637 -2.09 -5.07 27.75
N GLY A 638 -1.90 -3.80 27.36
CA GLY A 638 -1.96 -2.67 28.28
C GLY A 638 -3.34 -2.50 28.90
N GLY A 639 -4.39 -2.68 28.10
CA GLY A 639 -5.77 -2.66 28.56
C GLY A 639 -6.10 -3.80 29.52
N PHE A 640 -5.69 -5.03 29.18
CA PHE A 640 -5.86 -6.21 30.03
C PHE A 640 -5.19 -6.04 31.40
N LEU A 641 -3.92 -5.62 31.41
CA LEU A 641 -3.17 -5.41 32.67
C LEU A 641 -3.80 -4.33 33.53
N ALA A 642 -4.16 -3.18 32.94
CA ALA A 642 -4.84 -2.11 33.66
C ALA A 642 -6.18 -2.60 34.25
N GLY A 643 -6.99 -3.32 33.47
CA GLY A 643 -8.25 -3.89 33.93
C GLY A 643 -8.11 -4.94 35.03
N TYR A 644 -7.09 -5.79 34.96
CA TYR A 644 -6.76 -6.77 36.00
C TYR A 644 -6.51 -6.12 37.35
N PHE A 645 -5.68 -5.07 37.40
CA PHE A 645 -5.45 -4.35 38.65
C PHE A 645 -6.66 -3.51 39.08
N LEU A 646 -7.36 -2.87 38.14
CA LEU A 646 -8.57 -2.10 38.45
C LEU A 646 -9.70 -2.96 39.02
N GLY A 647 -9.80 -4.23 38.63
CA GLY A 647 -10.82 -5.12 39.19
C GLY A 647 -10.61 -5.44 40.67
N PHE A 648 -9.37 -5.56 41.16
CA PHE A 648 -9.10 -5.64 42.61
C PHE A 648 -9.49 -4.37 43.38
N VAL A 649 -9.53 -3.22 42.70
CA VAL A 649 -9.92 -1.92 43.29
C VAL A 649 -11.43 -1.72 43.26
N LEU A 650 -12.04 -1.84 42.08
CA LEU A 650 -13.42 -1.43 41.82
C LEU A 650 -14.44 -2.55 42.08
N LEU A 651 -14.05 -3.82 41.88
CA LEU A 651 -14.93 -4.98 41.96
C LEU A 651 -14.82 -5.77 43.28
N MET A 652 -14.19 -5.19 44.31
CA MET A 652 -14.10 -5.83 45.62
C MET A 652 -15.48 -6.04 46.25
N ARG A 653 -15.82 -7.31 46.52
CA ARG A 653 -17.09 -7.70 47.16
C ARG A 653 -16.92 -8.07 48.64
N PRO A 654 -17.90 -7.74 49.51
CA PRO A 654 -17.89 -8.17 50.90
C PRO A 654 -17.93 -9.71 51.02
N GLN A 655 -17.44 -10.22 52.14
CA GLN A 655 -17.50 -11.66 52.43
C GLN A 655 -18.94 -12.17 52.50
N TYR A 656 -19.16 -13.41 52.03
CA TYR A 656 -20.43 -14.10 52.20
C TYR A 656 -20.79 -14.23 53.69
N GLY A 657 -21.97 -13.71 54.07
CA GLY A 657 -22.44 -13.63 55.45
C GLY A 657 -22.09 -12.33 56.21
N TYR A 658 -21.50 -11.32 55.55
CA TYR A 658 -21.36 -9.99 56.14
C TYR A 658 -22.70 -9.24 56.14
N VAL A 659 -23.11 -8.72 57.30
CA VAL A 659 -24.32 -7.91 57.48
C VAL A 659 -23.94 -6.52 57.97
N ASN A 660 -24.43 -5.48 57.29
CA ASN A 660 -24.17 -4.09 57.68
C ASN A 660 -25.02 -3.73 58.91
N ARG A 661 -24.41 -3.05 59.89
CA ARG A 661 -25.00 -2.66 61.18
C ARG A 661 -26.35 -1.95 61.06
N LYS A 662 -26.57 -1.24 59.95
CA LYS A 662 -27.83 -0.51 59.68
C LYS A 662 -29.05 -1.44 59.48
N TYR A 663 -28.84 -2.71 59.15
CA TYR A 663 -29.91 -3.66 58.82
C TYR A 663 -30.13 -4.73 59.90
N ILE A 664 -29.56 -4.56 61.09
CA ILE A 664 -29.76 -5.48 62.22
C ILE A 664 -30.78 -4.84 63.18
N PRO A 665 -31.93 -5.49 63.44
CA PRO A 665 -32.89 -5.02 64.43
C PRO A 665 -32.26 -4.94 65.83
N PRO A 666 -32.61 -3.94 66.66
CA PRO A 666 -32.11 -3.87 68.04
C PRO A 666 -32.55 -5.12 68.82
N GLY A 667 -31.59 -5.82 69.44
CA GLY A 667 -31.82 -7.03 70.25
C GLY A 667 -31.23 -8.33 69.70
N TYR A 668 -30.72 -8.36 68.47
CA TYR A 668 -30.04 -9.54 67.89
C TYR A 668 -28.51 -9.40 67.90
N ASP A 669 -27.80 -10.38 68.47
CA ASP A 669 -26.34 -10.48 68.41
C ASP A 669 -25.92 -11.54 67.38
N VAL A 670 -25.34 -11.11 66.26
CA VAL A 670 -24.89 -11.99 65.17
C VAL A 670 -23.37 -12.02 65.15
N LYS A 671 -22.77 -13.22 65.20
CA LYS A 671 -21.31 -13.41 65.06
C LYS A 671 -20.79 -12.75 63.78
N ARG A 672 -20.07 -11.64 63.91
CA ARG A 672 -19.53 -10.87 62.77
C ARG A 672 -18.37 -11.58 62.10
N LYS A 673 -18.40 -11.62 60.77
CA LYS A 673 -17.20 -11.75 59.94
C LYS A 673 -16.74 -10.36 59.51
N SER A 674 -15.43 -10.21 59.26
CA SER A 674 -14.89 -8.99 58.65
C SER A 674 -15.60 -8.69 57.32
N LYS A 675 -15.69 -7.41 56.95
CA LYS A 675 -16.27 -7.03 55.64
C LYS A 675 -15.46 -7.60 54.49
N TYR A 676 -14.14 -7.62 54.61
CA TYR A 676 -13.20 -8.13 53.61
C TYR A 676 -12.12 -8.99 54.27
N LYS A 677 -11.59 -9.96 53.53
CA LYS A 677 -10.45 -10.80 53.95
C LYS A 677 -9.14 -10.04 53.80
N TRP A 678 -8.13 -10.45 54.56
CA TRP A 678 -6.80 -9.82 54.55
C TRP A 678 -6.18 -9.77 53.13
N TYR A 679 -6.31 -10.85 52.35
CA TYR A 679 -5.78 -10.90 50.99
C TYR A 679 -6.49 -9.92 50.03
N GLN A 680 -7.76 -9.59 50.28
CA GLN A 680 -8.49 -8.60 49.45
C GLN A 680 -7.90 -7.20 49.69
N TYR A 681 -7.59 -6.86 50.95
CA TYR A 681 -6.89 -5.61 51.27
C TYR A 681 -5.47 -5.58 50.71
N PHE A 682 -4.75 -6.70 50.77
CA PHE A 682 -3.42 -6.82 50.19
C PHE A 682 -3.44 -6.54 48.68
N PHE A 683 -4.30 -7.23 47.92
CA PHE A 683 -4.41 -7.02 46.47
C PHE A 683 -4.91 -5.62 46.11
N LEU A 684 -5.79 -5.03 46.91
CA LEU A 684 -6.22 -3.64 46.72
C LEU A 684 -5.07 -2.66 46.83
N ILE A 685 -4.32 -2.71 47.94
CA ILE A 685 -3.21 -1.77 48.20
C ILE A 685 -2.13 -1.93 47.13
N MET A 686 -1.75 -3.16 46.81
CA MET A 686 -0.76 -3.44 45.76
C MET A 686 -1.24 -2.94 44.39
N SER A 687 -2.50 -3.17 44.03
CA SER A 687 -3.05 -2.75 42.74
C SER A 687 -3.10 -1.22 42.61
N VAL A 688 -3.46 -0.50 43.68
CA VAL A 688 -3.43 0.97 43.70
C VAL A 688 -2.01 1.49 43.48
N ILE A 689 -1.02 0.92 44.17
CA ILE A 689 0.40 1.32 44.01
C ILE A 689 0.87 1.06 42.58
N ILE A 690 0.61 -0.13 42.03
CA ILE A 690 1.04 -0.51 40.68
C ILE A 690 0.39 0.37 39.63
N LEU A 691 -0.92 0.66 39.73
CA LEU A 691 -1.62 1.54 38.80
C LEU A 691 -1.08 2.97 38.85
N LEU A 692 -0.89 3.53 40.05
CA LEU A 692 -0.37 4.90 40.21
C LEU A 692 1.05 5.02 39.66
N LEU A 693 1.96 4.10 40.03
CA LEU A 693 3.33 4.10 39.53
C LEU A 693 3.39 3.83 38.03
N GLY A 694 2.60 2.89 37.52
CA GLY A 694 2.55 2.53 36.10
C GLY A 694 2.06 3.67 35.23
N TYR A 695 0.96 4.33 35.61
CA TYR A 695 0.46 5.50 34.89
C TYR A 695 1.40 6.71 35.02
N ALA A 696 1.94 6.97 36.22
CA ALA A 696 2.91 8.06 36.41
C ALA A 696 4.17 7.85 35.58
N TYR A 697 4.73 6.63 35.55
CA TYR A 697 5.87 6.28 34.72
C TYR A 697 5.57 6.44 33.23
N GLY A 698 4.44 5.88 32.76
CA GLY A 698 4.05 5.97 31.35
C GLY A 698 3.85 7.40 30.89
N LEU A 699 3.21 8.23 31.71
CA LEU A 699 3.02 9.66 31.43
C LEU A 699 4.33 10.45 31.53
N ALA A 700 5.20 10.16 32.50
CA ALA A 700 6.52 10.79 32.61
C ALA A 700 7.38 10.49 31.37
N LYS A 701 7.41 9.23 30.91
CA LYS A 701 8.08 8.87 29.65
C LYS A 701 7.46 9.58 28.43
N LEU A 702 6.14 9.81 28.45
CA LEU A 702 5.44 10.49 27.37
C LEU A 702 5.66 12.01 27.34
N TYR A 703 5.81 12.67 28.49
CA TYR A 703 5.80 14.14 28.60
C TYR A 703 7.11 14.75 29.10
N ILE A 704 7.93 14.03 29.88
CA ILE A 704 9.16 14.57 30.53
C ILE A 704 10.42 14.19 29.74
N GLU A 705 10.48 13.01 29.12
CA GLU A 705 11.66 12.56 28.35
C GLU A 705 11.69 13.09 26.89
N LYS A 706 10.80 14.03 26.55
CA LYS A 706 10.77 14.72 25.25
C LYS A 706 11.26 16.16 25.41
N SER A 707 12.55 16.34 25.19
CA SER A 707 13.09 17.61 24.69
C SER A 707 12.36 18.01 23.37
N PRO A 708 12.18 19.31 23.06
CA PRO A 708 11.36 19.82 21.95
C PRO A 708 11.83 19.46 20.52
N GLU A 709 12.78 18.55 20.33
CA GLU A 709 13.37 18.27 19.01
C GLU A 709 12.67 17.15 18.20
N ASN A 710 11.61 16.52 18.72
CA ASN A 710 11.06 15.29 18.12
C ASN A 710 9.61 15.38 17.59
N PHE A 711 9.03 16.58 17.42
CA PHE A 711 7.70 16.76 16.78
C PHE A 711 7.69 17.86 15.70
N PRO A 712 8.17 17.59 14.47
CA PRO A 712 8.07 18.55 13.37
C PRO A 712 6.64 18.75 12.83
N PHE A 713 5.62 18.10 13.41
CA PHE A 713 4.22 18.21 12.98
C PHE A 713 3.46 19.37 13.64
N LEU A 714 3.91 19.85 14.81
CA LEU A 714 3.25 20.96 15.51
C LEU A 714 3.75 22.36 15.11
N GLU A 715 4.72 22.45 14.19
CA GLU A 715 5.25 23.74 13.67
C GLU A 715 4.59 24.21 12.36
N SER A 716 3.50 23.57 11.91
CA SER A 716 2.86 23.90 10.62
C SER A 716 1.49 24.57 10.71
N TYR A 717 1.28 25.43 11.71
CA TYR A 717 0.24 26.46 11.66
C TYR A 717 0.85 27.82 11.97
N PRO A 718 0.92 28.74 11.00
CA PRO A 718 1.23 30.13 11.30
C PRO A 718 0.06 30.74 12.10
N ARG A 719 0.37 31.52 13.14
CA ARG A 719 -0.49 32.65 13.50
C ARG A 719 -0.29 33.76 12.48
#